data_AF-A0A9E4PGW5-F1
#
_entry.id   AF-A0A9E4PGW5-F1
#
_cell.length_a   1.000
_cell.length_b   1.000
_cell.length_c   1.000
_cell.angle_alpha   90.00
_cell.angle_beta   90.00
_cell.angle_gamma   90.00
#
_symmetry.space_group_name_H-M   'P 1'
#
loop_
_entity.id
_entity.type
_entity.pdbx_description
1 polymer ?
#
loop_
_entity_poly.entity_id
_entity_poly.type
_entity_poly.pdbx_seq_one_letter_code
_entity_poly.pdbx_strand_id
1 'polypeptide(L)'
;MSLRRAIPIILVPAGLLLGLLAVGVISLTQSVSALPPAGSDTFNVTAEVGISSRLGEETIPLSGTFRVERGDPGIDEKTGVEVVMAEITSIDLQGESLTGPVSINQSPVLASLGEIRSLQEPPDQFPADSFFDIFIEARIPASPQGELVLHNEDLIRLVPVEGDSQVSIDSWPPVGVTYSAELDPCVALLPALPAEVCVESISITIGVVKTPTPSPTFCPPEFCTPTLEPTPTITPCPEEVCPATPTNTPISPTPTATPTEPPFPEDPTFSVAAAGPSGAHPADLLGFGEPVSTPQGNDNFADAFLIETFPFSGAQSTFGATIEEDEQVNPTGCVIFLPNSKGATVWFTFTTPSAGTMTASTAGSDYDTVFALYTGPDLASLAALGCDDDSGPGTLSEMSLPLLANTTYYLQVGGFGGRAGNLVLTVDFIGTGGVSGSGLPGFIPCENLGLTADGCDNGLDGDQDNLDALSFGEDFEENDWYLAFSVAPGSTGLGGSGVAQQAACSPAQPQADEFATNADATNVLFFDGDGIEGSCPTSHPMGLIELPTSDDLNALNEQPPSAIDTLGDGTLDDPVFFSLSEGSPSLAAFSRGPADVLWTVGLQPGLYVSAQTLGLQSGDDIDGMCISDIGTGPSYDPEFDTILFSLTADSPTLDDLGASGADVLRPGPSVHFSAGQLGLRVSDDLNAMKCFRKANPGLKTVAVGDIWFCGPLFQGEVCDTTIDPGTTVQWDFGPAGIGHTVTDCGESCSNPTISPHFDSGVVVDGSTFKYTFDSPGTYLYYCQIHPTLQLGRIIVLSQGDADCSGEVNAIDAALVLQLVAGLAGSLPCEANADANSDGSINSIDAALILQFTAGLVDQLPP
;
A
#
# COMPACT_ATOMS: atom_id res chain seq x y z
N MET A 1 15.07 29.25 -49.76
CA MET A 1 14.87 30.23 -50.86
C MET A 1 14.07 29.57 -52.00
N SER A 2 12.78 29.92 -52.17
CA SER A 2 11.95 29.77 -53.41
C SER A 2 11.91 28.44 -54.21
N LEU A 3 10.82 27.68 -54.01
CA LEU A 3 9.94 27.00 -55.02
C LEU A 3 10.43 25.84 -55.96
N ARG A 4 9.66 24.73 -55.87
CA ARG A 4 8.97 23.93 -56.93
C ARG A 4 9.73 23.32 -58.14
N ARG A 5 9.30 22.10 -58.52
CA ARG A 5 8.76 21.78 -59.88
C ARG A 5 7.90 20.50 -59.90
N ALA A 6 7.21 20.23 -61.02
CA ALA A 6 6.15 19.22 -61.12
C ALA A 6 6.01 18.58 -62.53
N ILE A 7 5.44 17.37 -62.57
CA ILE A 7 4.60 16.69 -63.59
C ILE A 7 4.90 16.90 -65.10
N PRO A 8 4.97 15.80 -65.88
CA PRO A 8 4.16 15.71 -67.10
C PRO A 8 3.35 14.39 -67.23
N ILE A 9 2.21 14.45 -67.94
CA ILE A 9 1.31 13.33 -68.28
C ILE A 9 1.48 12.96 -69.77
N ILE A 10 1.27 11.68 -70.13
CA ILE A 10 1.21 11.21 -71.53
C ILE A 10 -0.11 10.46 -71.79
N LEU A 11 -0.66 10.61 -73.01
CA LEU A 11 -2.05 10.26 -73.36
C LEU A 11 -2.13 9.78 -74.83
N VAL A 12 -2.61 8.55 -75.08
CA VAL A 12 -2.88 7.97 -76.43
C VAL A 12 -3.95 6.84 -76.33
N PRO A 13 -4.61 6.38 -77.43
CA PRO A 13 -6.08 6.34 -77.43
C PRO A 13 -6.73 4.96 -77.74
N ALA A 14 -8.07 4.96 -77.84
CA ALA A 14 -8.93 3.77 -77.87
C ALA A 14 -9.23 3.16 -79.28
N GLY A 15 -9.70 1.91 -79.29
CA GLY A 15 -10.26 1.21 -80.45
C GLY A 15 -11.05 -0.06 -80.08
N LEU A 16 -12.31 -0.13 -80.53
CA LEU A 16 -13.34 -1.19 -80.44
C LEU A 16 -12.81 -2.66 -80.48
N LEU A 17 -13.48 -3.69 -79.91
CA LEU A 17 -14.89 -4.05 -80.16
C LEU A 17 -15.45 -5.15 -79.20
N LEU A 18 -16.76 -5.07 -78.86
CA LEU A 18 -17.70 -6.11 -78.34
C LEU A 18 -17.26 -7.11 -77.23
N GLY A 19 -17.93 -7.06 -76.07
CA GLY A 19 -18.01 -8.17 -75.10
C GLY A 19 -18.66 -7.80 -73.75
N LEU A 20 -19.93 -8.18 -73.55
CA LEU A 20 -20.73 -8.06 -72.31
C LEU A 20 -20.52 -6.81 -71.43
N LEU A 21 -21.40 -5.80 -71.59
CA LEU A 21 -21.71 -4.89 -70.48
C LEU A 21 -22.71 -5.57 -69.54
N ALA A 22 -22.27 -5.90 -68.33
CA ALA A 22 -23.13 -6.07 -67.16
C ALA A 22 -22.87 -4.89 -66.20
N VAL A 23 -23.43 -3.72 -66.53
CA VAL A 23 -23.39 -2.56 -65.62
C VAL A 23 -24.39 -2.80 -64.51
N GLY A 24 -23.92 -3.50 -63.47
CA GLY A 24 -24.55 -3.40 -62.15
C GLY A 24 -24.40 -1.97 -61.65
N VAL A 25 -25.51 -1.34 -61.28
CA VAL A 25 -25.46 -0.05 -60.60
C VAL A 25 -24.99 -0.33 -59.18
N ILE A 26 -23.68 -0.15 -58.94
CA ILE A 26 -23.19 -0.01 -57.57
C ILE A 26 -23.64 1.37 -57.10
N SER A 27 -24.79 1.40 -56.45
CA SER A 27 -25.14 2.51 -55.57
C SER A 27 -24.07 2.56 -54.48
N LEU A 28 -23.30 3.64 -54.42
CA LEU A 28 -22.75 4.07 -53.13
C LEU A 28 -23.90 4.67 -52.31
N THR A 29 -24.75 3.78 -51.80
CA THR A 29 -25.36 4.03 -50.49
C THR A 29 -24.20 4.01 -49.50
N GLN A 30 -23.83 5.18 -48.98
CA GLN A 30 -23.19 5.21 -47.67
C GLN A 30 -24.19 4.54 -46.72
N SER A 31 -23.75 3.48 -46.02
CA SER A 31 -24.44 3.06 -44.80
C SER A 31 -24.43 4.27 -43.88
N VAL A 32 -25.62 4.69 -43.48
CA VAL A 32 -25.78 5.63 -42.37
C VAL A 32 -25.87 4.75 -41.15
N SER A 33 -24.84 4.80 -40.29
CA SER A 33 -24.82 4.14 -38.99
C SER A 33 -26.19 4.26 -38.32
N ALA A 34 -26.75 3.13 -37.85
CA ALA A 34 -27.97 3.15 -37.05
C ALA A 34 -27.66 3.14 -35.54
N LEU A 35 -26.40 2.93 -35.16
CA LEU A 35 -25.89 3.43 -33.88
C LEU A 35 -25.84 4.98 -33.89
N PRO A 36 -25.88 5.64 -32.72
CA PRO A 36 -26.09 7.09 -32.66
C PRO A 36 -24.79 7.85 -33.00
N PRO A 37 -24.83 8.87 -33.89
CA PRO A 37 -23.65 9.67 -34.25
C PRO A 37 -23.16 10.55 -33.09
N ALA A 38 -21.90 10.99 -33.14
CA ALA A 38 -21.25 11.76 -32.07
C ALA A 38 -22.10 12.91 -31.54
N GLY A 39 -22.09 13.10 -30.22
CA GLY A 39 -22.87 14.15 -29.57
C GLY A 39 -22.98 13.99 -28.05
N SER A 40 -23.61 14.99 -27.43
CA SER A 40 -23.89 15.00 -26.01
C SER A 40 -25.39 14.88 -25.77
N ASP A 41 -25.77 13.89 -24.97
CA ASP A 41 -27.13 13.67 -24.51
C ASP A 41 -27.23 13.96 -23.00
N THR A 42 -28.42 14.34 -22.53
CA THR A 42 -28.68 14.53 -21.09
C THR A 42 -29.98 13.85 -20.72
N PHE A 43 -29.91 12.95 -19.76
CA PHE A 43 -31.03 12.11 -19.32
C PHE A 43 -31.47 12.54 -17.94
N ASN A 44 -32.79 12.68 -17.76
CA ASN A 44 -33.37 12.68 -16.41
C ASN A 44 -33.34 11.23 -15.93
N VAL A 45 -32.84 10.97 -14.73
CA VAL A 45 -32.78 9.62 -14.16
C VAL A 45 -33.39 9.57 -12.76
N THR A 46 -33.91 8.41 -12.40
CA THR A 46 -34.30 8.06 -11.04
C THR A 46 -33.49 6.83 -10.64
N ALA A 47 -32.85 6.89 -9.48
CA ALA A 47 -32.00 5.81 -8.99
C ALA A 47 -32.39 5.41 -7.57
N GLU A 48 -32.17 4.14 -7.24
CA GLU A 48 -32.22 3.61 -5.88
C GLU A 48 -30.84 3.03 -5.59
N VAL A 49 -30.21 3.51 -4.50
CA VAL A 49 -28.86 3.09 -4.10
C VAL A 49 -28.94 2.50 -2.69
N GLY A 50 -28.67 1.21 -2.55
CA GLY A 50 -28.52 0.55 -1.26
C GLY A 50 -27.11 0.78 -0.73
N ILE A 51 -27.02 1.40 0.44
CA ILE A 51 -25.78 1.49 1.23
C ILE A 51 -25.92 0.70 2.53
N SER A 52 -24.85 0.06 2.96
CA SER A 52 -24.69 -0.42 4.33
C SER A 52 -23.61 0.38 5.04
N SER A 53 -23.74 0.47 6.37
CA SER A 53 -22.85 1.24 7.22
C SER A 53 -22.92 0.76 8.67
N ARG A 54 -22.01 1.27 9.52
CA ARG A 54 -22.10 1.10 10.99
C ARG A 54 -23.39 1.67 11.62
N LEU A 55 -24.21 2.43 10.88
CA LEU A 55 -25.51 2.95 11.32
C LEU A 55 -26.69 2.08 10.84
N GLY A 56 -26.42 1.04 10.04
CA GLY A 56 -27.39 0.17 9.40
C GLY A 56 -27.42 0.30 7.87
N GLU A 57 -28.28 -0.52 7.26
CA GLU A 57 -28.63 -0.49 5.83
C GLU A 57 -29.65 0.63 5.53
N GLU A 58 -29.46 1.35 4.42
CA GLU A 58 -30.43 2.30 3.86
C GLU A 58 -30.48 2.21 2.32
N THR A 59 -31.69 2.13 1.75
CA THR A 59 -31.89 2.36 0.31
C THR A 59 -32.29 3.81 0.07
N ILE A 60 -31.39 4.62 -0.47
CA ILE A 60 -31.59 6.04 -0.74
C ILE A 60 -32.25 6.22 -2.13
N PRO A 61 -33.46 6.80 -2.22
CA PRO A 61 -34.07 7.17 -3.48
C PRO A 61 -33.50 8.51 -3.98
N LEU A 62 -32.83 8.47 -5.13
CA LEU A 62 -32.15 9.59 -5.76
C LEU A 62 -32.86 9.98 -7.07
N SER A 63 -32.78 11.27 -7.43
CA SER A 63 -33.23 11.73 -8.75
C SER A 63 -32.38 12.90 -9.25
N GLY A 64 -32.25 13.03 -10.57
CA GLY A 64 -31.45 14.10 -11.16
C GLY A 64 -31.13 13.84 -12.62
N THR A 65 -29.90 14.14 -13.04
CA THR A 65 -29.46 14.01 -14.45
C THR A 65 -28.11 13.35 -14.64
N PHE A 66 -28.01 12.53 -15.68
CA PHE A 66 -26.75 12.05 -16.26
C PHE A 66 -26.50 12.78 -17.59
N ARG A 67 -25.25 13.16 -17.86
CA ARG A 67 -24.81 13.73 -19.15
C ARG A 67 -23.77 12.82 -19.80
N VAL A 68 -24.18 12.18 -20.89
CA VAL A 68 -23.31 11.28 -21.67
C VAL A 68 -22.80 12.02 -22.89
N GLU A 69 -21.49 12.05 -23.10
CA GLU A 69 -20.89 12.33 -24.41
C GLU A 69 -20.55 11.03 -25.12
N ARG A 70 -20.60 11.06 -26.45
CA ARG A 70 -20.39 9.90 -27.31
C ARG A 70 -19.52 10.28 -28.50
N GLY A 71 -18.55 9.42 -28.81
CA GLY A 71 -17.70 9.53 -29.98
C GLY A 71 -18.44 9.25 -31.29
N ASP A 72 -17.72 9.38 -32.41
CA ASP A 72 -18.24 8.94 -33.71
C ASP A 72 -18.26 7.39 -33.77
N PRO A 73 -19.30 6.77 -34.38
CA PRO A 73 -19.34 5.33 -34.62
C PRO A 73 -18.11 4.84 -35.39
N GLY A 74 -17.37 3.91 -34.79
CA GLY A 74 -16.21 3.24 -35.36
C GLY A 74 -16.49 1.76 -35.63
N ILE A 75 -15.68 1.13 -36.49
CA ILE A 75 -15.70 -0.33 -36.66
C ILE A 75 -14.55 -0.93 -35.85
N ASP A 76 -14.86 -1.86 -34.95
CA ASP A 76 -13.87 -2.72 -34.29
C ASP A 76 -13.16 -3.57 -35.35
N GLU A 77 -11.87 -3.34 -35.56
CA GLU A 77 -11.08 -4.01 -36.59
C GLU A 77 -10.92 -5.53 -36.38
N LYS A 78 -11.16 -6.04 -35.15
CA LYS A 78 -11.05 -7.46 -34.81
C LYS A 78 -12.35 -8.22 -35.07
N THR A 79 -13.50 -7.59 -34.80
CA THR A 79 -14.82 -8.23 -34.91
C THR A 79 -15.62 -7.81 -36.15
N GLY A 80 -15.30 -6.66 -36.74
CA GLY A 80 -16.06 -6.05 -37.84
C GLY A 80 -17.36 -5.37 -37.42
N VAL A 81 -17.54 -5.14 -36.11
CA VAL A 81 -18.78 -4.62 -35.50
C VAL A 81 -18.71 -3.11 -35.29
N GLU A 82 -19.82 -2.40 -35.50
CA GLU A 82 -19.94 -0.97 -35.19
C GLU A 82 -20.06 -0.75 -33.66
N VAL A 83 -19.24 0.16 -33.16
CA VAL A 83 -19.05 0.48 -31.74
C VAL A 83 -19.05 2.00 -31.56
N VAL A 84 -19.69 2.48 -30.50
CA VAL A 84 -19.67 3.88 -30.05
C VAL A 84 -19.10 3.93 -28.64
N MET A 85 -17.92 4.54 -28.47
CA MET A 85 -17.39 4.88 -27.15
C MET A 85 -18.20 6.03 -26.52
N ALA A 86 -18.41 5.97 -25.21
CA ALA A 86 -19.19 6.94 -24.46
C ALA A 86 -18.51 7.30 -23.13
N GLU A 87 -18.87 8.44 -22.56
CA GLU A 87 -18.34 8.97 -21.30
C GLU A 87 -19.44 9.70 -20.52
N ILE A 88 -19.60 9.41 -19.22
CA ILE A 88 -20.52 10.13 -18.34
C ILE A 88 -19.81 11.39 -17.79
N THR A 89 -19.75 12.42 -18.63
CA THR A 89 -19.17 13.73 -18.29
C THR A 89 -19.85 14.50 -17.15
N SER A 90 -21.01 14.07 -16.68
CA SER A 90 -21.66 14.64 -15.48
C SER A 90 -22.68 13.67 -14.89
N ILE A 91 -22.60 13.50 -13.59
CA ILE A 91 -23.65 12.95 -12.73
C ILE A 91 -24.06 14.11 -11.79
N ASP A 92 -25.37 14.31 -11.62
CA ASP A 92 -25.97 15.20 -10.63
C ASP A 92 -27.24 14.52 -10.13
N LEU A 93 -27.12 13.79 -9.02
CA LEU A 93 -28.21 13.11 -8.32
C LEU A 93 -28.39 13.70 -6.94
N GLN A 94 -29.64 13.88 -6.52
CA GLN A 94 -29.99 14.42 -5.21
C GLN A 94 -31.13 13.60 -4.59
N GLY A 95 -31.07 13.42 -3.26
CA GLY A 95 -32.07 12.70 -2.46
C GLY A 95 -31.91 12.99 -0.97
N GLU A 96 -32.59 12.22 -0.13
CA GLU A 96 -32.60 12.38 1.33
C GLU A 96 -32.34 11.02 1.98
N SER A 97 -31.29 10.95 2.81
CA SER A 97 -30.98 9.84 3.71
C SER A 97 -31.61 10.07 5.09
N LEU A 98 -31.68 9.03 5.92
CA LEU A 98 -31.87 9.12 7.38
C LEU A 98 -30.96 10.15 8.07
N THR A 99 -29.78 10.43 7.50
CA THR A 99 -28.82 11.44 8.01
C THR A 99 -29.11 12.86 7.52
N GLY A 100 -29.78 13.02 6.36
CA GLY A 100 -30.10 14.30 5.73
C GLY A 100 -29.92 14.28 4.20
N PRO A 101 -29.85 15.46 3.54
CA PRO A 101 -29.78 15.54 2.08
C PRO A 101 -28.46 15.00 1.54
N VAL A 102 -28.53 14.04 0.63
CA VAL A 102 -27.38 13.42 -0.04
C VAL A 102 -27.32 13.88 -1.49
N SER A 103 -26.12 14.15 -1.99
CA SER A 103 -25.87 14.34 -3.42
C SER A 103 -24.78 13.41 -3.92
N ILE A 104 -24.93 12.93 -5.17
CA ILE A 104 -23.93 12.13 -5.86
C ILE A 104 -23.60 12.83 -7.18
N ASN A 105 -22.32 13.07 -7.41
CA ASN A 105 -21.76 13.72 -8.58
C ASN A 105 -20.73 12.83 -9.28
N GLN A 106 -20.32 13.23 -10.49
CA GLN A 106 -19.24 12.56 -11.22
C GLN A 106 -17.92 12.78 -10.49
N SER A 107 -17.07 11.76 -10.36
CA SER A 107 -15.74 11.93 -9.80
C SER A 107 -14.96 13.03 -10.55
N PRO A 108 -14.35 14.00 -9.85
CA PRO A 108 -13.57 15.07 -10.47
C PRO A 108 -12.16 14.61 -10.91
N VAL A 109 -11.76 13.38 -10.54
CA VAL A 109 -10.44 12.80 -10.81
C VAL A 109 -10.52 11.65 -11.81
N LEU A 110 -11.52 10.77 -11.69
CA LEU A 110 -11.65 9.55 -12.50
C LEU A 110 -12.79 9.67 -13.52
N ALA A 111 -12.53 9.25 -14.76
CA ALA A 111 -13.49 9.34 -15.85
C ALA A 111 -14.42 8.12 -15.90
N SER A 112 -15.74 8.36 -15.90
CA SER A 112 -16.75 7.31 -16.07
C SER A 112 -16.92 6.96 -17.55
N LEU A 113 -16.38 5.82 -18.00
CA LEU A 113 -16.36 5.40 -19.40
C LEU A 113 -17.45 4.38 -19.73
N GLY A 114 -17.77 4.22 -21.01
CA GLY A 114 -18.73 3.21 -21.48
C GLY A 114 -18.64 2.90 -22.96
N GLU A 115 -19.39 1.90 -23.39
CA GLU A 115 -19.43 1.41 -24.77
C GLU A 115 -20.89 1.10 -25.18
N ILE A 116 -21.20 1.27 -26.47
CA ILE A 116 -22.42 0.75 -27.12
C ILE A 116 -21.97 -0.06 -28.35
N ARG A 117 -22.34 -1.35 -28.43
CA ARG A 117 -21.83 -2.31 -29.43
C ARG A 117 -22.95 -3.08 -30.13
N SER A 118 -23.01 -3.03 -31.47
CA SER A 118 -24.07 -3.71 -32.25
C SER A 118 -24.03 -5.25 -32.11
N LEU A 119 -25.20 -5.90 -32.04
CA LEU A 119 -25.33 -7.37 -31.92
C LEU A 119 -25.92 -8.07 -33.16
N GLN A 120 -26.37 -7.33 -34.16
CA GLN A 120 -27.11 -7.87 -35.32
C GLN A 120 -26.23 -7.99 -36.58
N GLU A 121 -26.65 -8.77 -37.58
CA GLU A 121 -26.16 -8.59 -38.96
C GLU A 121 -27.21 -7.84 -39.82
N PRO A 122 -26.83 -6.77 -40.57
CA PRO A 122 -25.51 -6.16 -40.60
C PRO A 122 -25.16 -5.45 -39.28
N PRO A 123 -23.87 -5.37 -38.91
CA PRO A 123 -23.43 -4.97 -37.57
C PRO A 123 -23.32 -3.45 -37.42
N ASP A 124 -24.34 -2.74 -37.90
CA ASP A 124 -24.51 -1.28 -37.83
C ASP A 124 -25.85 -0.89 -37.16
N GLN A 125 -26.44 -1.81 -36.37
CA GLN A 125 -27.84 -1.77 -35.91
C GLN A 125 -28.06 -2.24 -34.46
N PHE A 126 -29.14 -1.75 -33.85
CA PHE A 126 -29.71 -2.32 -32.62
C PHE A 126 -30.41 -3.68 -32.89
N PRO A 127 -30.51 -4.60 -31.90
CA PRO A 127 -30.08 -4.44 -30.51
C PRO A 127 -28.56 -4.31 -30.33
N ALA A 128 -28.15 -3.70 -29.23
CA ALA A 128 -26.76 -3.45 -28.89
C ALA A 128 -26.48 -3.80 -27.43
N ASP A 129 -25.30 -4.34 -27.15
CA ASP A 129 -24.76 -4.35 -25.78
C ASP A 129 -24.40 -2.91 -25.39
N SER A 130 -24.48 -2.61 -24.10
CA SER A 130 -24.13 -1.30 -23.54
C SER A 130 -23.66 -1.48 -22.10
N PHE A 131 -22.63 -0.75 -21.68
CA PHE A 131 -22.22 -0.68 -20.27
C PHE A 131 -21.60 0.67 -19.95
N PHE A 132 -21.55 1.02 -18.66
CA PHE A 132 -20.83 2.18 -18.13
C PHE A 132 -20.10 1.83 -16.84
N ASP A 133 -18.78 1.96 -16.82
CA ASP A 133 -17.97 1.83 -15.61
C ASP A 133 -17.84 3.23 -14.99
N ILE A 134 -18.36 3.42 -13.77
CA ILE A 134 -18.55 4.75 -13.18
C ILE A 134 -17.71 5.00 -11.92
N PHE A 135 -17.32 6.26 -11.77
CA PHE A 135 -16.68 6.81 -10.57
C PHE A 135 -17.44 8.04 -10.09
N ILE A 136 -17.74 8.10 -8.79
CA ILE A 136 -18.61 9.09 -8.18
C ILE A 136 -17.93 9.82 -7.01
N GLU A 137 -18.40 11.04 -6.76
CA GLU A 137 -18.22 11.76 -5.50
C GLU A 137 -19.59 11.81 -4.80
N ALA A 138 -19.70 11.26 -3.59
CA ALA A 138 -20.93 11.25 -2.79
C ALA A 138 -20.78 12.16 -1.56
N ARG A 139 -21.69 13.12 -1.39
CA ARG A 139 -21.68 14.10 -0.28
C ARG A 139 -22.83 13.80 0.68
N ILE A 140 -22.48 13.52 1.94
CA ILE A 140 -23.37 13.04 3.00
C ILE A 140 -23.22 13.95 4.25
N PRO A 141 -24.31 14.39 4.90
CA PRO A 141 -24.23 15.29 6.06
C PRO A 141 -23.84 14.53 7.34
N ALA A 142 -22.70 14.88 7.94
CA ALA A 142 -22.13 14.25 9.12
C ALA A 142 -22.16 15.21 10.33
N SER A 143 -23.20 15.16 11.15
CA SER A 143 -23.34 16.04 12.32
C SER A 143 -22.68 15.44 13.57
N PRO A 144 -21.83 16.17 14.32
CA PRO A 144 -21.55 17.61 14.23
C PRO A 144 -20.34 18.04 13.36
N GLN A 145 -19.64 17.12 12.68
CA GLN A 145 -18.36 17.38 12.00
C GLN A 145 -18.46 18.27 10.74
N GLY A 146 -19.47 18.10 9.88
CA GLY A 146 -19.61 18.86 8.63
C GLY A 146 -20.35 18.12 7.51
N GLU A 147 -19.86 18.27 6.28
CA GLU A 147 -20.23 17.44 5.13
C GLU A 147 -19.11 16.43 4.91
N LEU A 148 -19.45 15.14 4.89
CA LEU A 148 -18.55 14.04 4.56
C LEU A 148 -18.57 13.85 3.05
N VAL A 149 -17.40 13.93 2.42
CA VAL A 149 -17.21 13.68 0.98
C VAL A 149 -16.59 12.30 0.83
N LEU A 150 -17.26 11.42 0.09
CA LEU A 150 -16.82 10.05 -0.17
C LEU A 150 -16.66 9.80 -1.68
N HIS A 151 -15.89 8.79 -2.05
CA HIS A 151 -15.68 8.36 -3.45
C HIS A 151 -15.38 6.86 -3.54
N ASN A 152 -15.64 6.24 -4.70
CA ASN A 152 -15.20 4.88 -4.98
C ASN A 152 -13.84 4.87 -5.69
N GLU A 153 -12.95 3.97 -5.27
CA GLU A 153 -11.73 3.61 -6.01
C GLU A 153 -11.95 2.35 -6.88
N ASP A 154 -12.71 1.37 -6.39
CA ASP A 154 -13.15 0.22 -7.17
C ASP A 154 -14.20 0.60 -8.23
N LEU A 155 -14.14 -0.05 -9.40
CA LEU A 155 -15.02 0.26 -10.52
C LEU A 155 -16.48 -0.18 -10.26
N ILE A 156 -17.44 0.71 -10.53
CA ILE A 156 -18.87 0.39 -10.47
C ILE A 156 -19.35 0.16 -11.91
N ARG A 157 -19.49 -1.11 -12.32
CA ARG A 157 -19.96 -1.46 -13.67
C ARG A 157 -21.48 -1.48 -13.75
N LEU A 158 -22.06 -0.54 -14.48
CA LEU A 158 -23.49 -0.48 -14.78
C LEU A 158 -23.83 -1.23 -16.09
N VAL A 159 -24.74 -2.20 -16.00
CA VAL A 159 -25.25 -2.96 -17.15
C VAL A 159 -26.78 -2.90 -17.25
N PRO A 160 -27.36 -2.86 -18.46
CA PRO A 160 -28.81 -2.85 -18.66
C PRO A 160 -29.45 -4.20 -18.29
N VAL A 161 -30.58 -4.17 -17.58
CA VAL A 161 -31.25 -5.37 -17.03
C VAL A 161 -32.78 -5.37 -17.21
N GLU A 162 -33.39 -6.56 -17.29
CA GLU A 162 -34.83 -6.78 -17.12
C GLU A 162 -35.06 -7.79 -15.97
N GLY A 163 -35.21 -7.27 -14.74
CA GLY A 163 -35.14 -8.09 -13.53
C GLY A 163 -33.69 -8.52 -13.25
N ASP A 164 -33.50 -9.74 -12.74
CA ASP A 164 -32.19 -10.29 -12.35
C ASP A 164 -31.38 -10.81 -13.58
N SER A 165 -31.49 -10.16 -14.74
CA SER A 165 -30.91 -10.63 -16.00
C SER A 165 -30.50 -9.47 -16.90
N GLN A 166 -29.24 -9.50 -17.33
CA GLN A 166 -28.67 -8.56 -18.29
C GLN A 166 -29.36 -8.66 -19.66
N VAL A 167 -29.64 -7.52 -20.29
CA VAL A 167 -30.33 -7.42 -21.59
C VAL A 167 -29.70 -6.36 -22.48
N SER A 168 -29.68 -6.60 -23.79
CA SER A 168 -29.26 -5.61 -24.80
C SER A 168 -30.25 -4.44 -24.91
N ILE A 169 -29.77 -3.25 -25.25
CA ILE A 169 -30.63 -2.08 -25.54
C ILE A 169 -31.15 -2.09 -26.99
N ASP A 170 -32.42 -1.75 -27.18
CA ASP A 170 -33.09 -1.69 -28.50
C ASP A 170 -32.93 -0.34 -29.23
N SER A 171 -32.49 0.72 -28.53
CA SER A 171 -32.28 2.04 -29.12
C SER A 171 -31.48 2.97 -28.21
N TRP A 172 -30.93 4.04 -28.80
CA TRP A 172 -30.39 5.18 -28.06
C TRP A 172 -31.17 6.48 -28.39
N PRO A 173 -31.54 7.31 -27.39
CA PRO A 173 -31.39 7.08 -25.95
C PRO A 173 -32.17 5.87 -25.41
N PRO A 174 -31.64 5.15 -24.40
CA PRO A 174 -32.23 3.93 -23.85
C PRO A 174 -33.37 4.24 -22.86
N VAL A 175 -34.39 4.98 -23.33
CA VAL A 175 -35.48 5.49 -22.48
C VAL A 175 -36.34 4.37 -21.94
N GLY A 176 -36.46 4.29 -20.61
CA GLY A 176 -37.20 3.25 -19.90
C GLY A 176 -36.40 1.97 -19.63
N VAL A 177 -35.12 1.92 -20.02
CA VAL A 177 -34.19 0.87 -19.61
C VAL A 177 -33.74 1.14 -18.16
N THR A 178 -33.60 0.07 -17.38
CA THR A 178 -32.96 0.10 -16.06
C THR A 178 -31.55 -0.47 -16.19
N TYR A 179 -30.58 0.22 -15.61
CA TYR A 179 -29.22 -0.28 -15.43
C TYR A 179 -29.04 -0.71 -13.97
N SER A 180 -28.45 -1.87 -13.74
CA SER A 180 -28.00 -2.33 -12.42
C SER A 180 -26.48 -2.31 -12.36
N ALA A 181 -25.92 -2.10 -11.17
CA ALA A 181 -24.50 -2.38 -10.96
C ALA A 181 -24.24 -3.90 -10.87
N GLU A 182 -23.12 -4.34 -11.45
CA GLU A 182 -22.41 -5.57 -11.12
C GLU A 182 -21.44 -5.24 -9.98
N LEU A 183 -21.65 -5.82 -8.79
CA LEU A 183 -20.91 -5.54 -7.56
C LEU A 183 -20.42 -6.86 -6.94
N ASP A 184 -19.26 -6.84 -6.30
CA ASP A 184 -18.62 -8.03 -5.70
C ASP A 184 -18.02 -7.70 -4.33
N PRO A 185 -18.56 -8.28 -3.23
CA PRO A 185 -19.98 -8.24 -2.90
C PRO A 185 -20.48 -6.81 -2.57
N CYS A 186 -19.59 -5.84 -2.39
CA CYS A 186 -19.92 -4.42 -2.20
C CYS A 186 -18.73 -3.52 -2.58
N VAL A 187 -19.01 -2.29 -3.06
CA VAL A 187 -17.96 -1.30 -3.37
C VAL A 187 -17.82 -0.31 -2.21
N ALA A 188 -16.61 -0.17 -1.68
CA ALA A 188 -16.31 0.73 -0.57
C ALA A 188 -16.30 2.20 -0.99
N LEU A 189 -16.70 3.10 -0.08
CA LEU A 189 -16.64 4.55 -0.29
C LEU A 189 -15.65 5.21 0.68
N LEU A 190 -14.49 5.61 0.17
CA LEU A 190 -13.37 6.20 0.91
C LEU A 190 -13.54 7.73 1.09
N PRO A 191 -12.98 8.36 2.14
CA PRO A 191 -12.00 7.85 3.10
C PRO A 191 -12.61 7.29 4.41
N ALA A 192 -13.63 6.44 4.33
CA ALA A 192 -14.18 5.73 5.49
C ALA A 192 -13.24 4.61 5.99
N LEU A 193 -12.52 4.85 7.08
CA LEU A 193 -11.61 3.89 7.71
C LEU A 193 -12.32 2.94 8.71
N PRO A 194 -12.19 1.61 8.56
CA PRO A 194 -12.11 0.84 7.31
C PRO A 194 -13.51 0.38 6.90
N ALA A 195 -13.94 0.73 5.68
CA ALA A 195 -15.20 0.29 5.07
C ALA A 195 -16.48 0.57 5.89
N GLU A 196 -16.55 1.71 6.60
CA GLU A 196 -17.77 2.09 7.35
C GLU A 196 -18.98 2.48 6.48
N VAL A 197 -18.81 2.62 5.15
CA VAL A 197 -19.86 2.89 4.16
C VAL A 197 -19.57 2.10 2.88
N CYS A 198 -20.48 1.19 2.53
CA CYS A 198 -20.38 0.31 1.37
C CYS A 198 -21.63 0.44 0.49
N VAL A 199 -21.46 0.32 -0.84
CA VAL A 199 -22.57 0.26 -1.81
C VAL A 199 -22.85 -1.19 -2.17
N GLU A 200 -24.08 -1.62 -1.91
CA GLU A 200 -24.55 -3.01 -2.06
C GLU A 200 -25.47 -3.20 -3.26
N SER A 201 -26.13 -2.12 -3.70
CA SER A 201 -26.96 -2.13 -4.90
C SER A 201 -27.09 -0.74 -5.51
N ILE A 202 -27.13 -0.69 -6.84
CA ILE A 202 -27.47 0.51 -7.60
C ILE A 202 -28.44 0.09 -8.70
N SER A 203 -29.60 0.72 -8.75
CA SER A 203 -30.59 0.57 -9.83
C SER A 203 -30.91 1.95 -10.39
N ILE A 204 -30.62 2.20 -11.67
CA ILE A 204 -30.78 3.49 -12.35
C ILE A 204 -31.74 3.32 -13.53
N THR A 205 -32.90 3.97 -13.47
CA THR A 205 -33.88 3.97 -14.57
C THR A 205 -33.79 5.26 -15.39
N ILE A 206 -33.61 5.11 -16.71
CA ILE A 206 -33.47 6.24 -17.65
C ILE A 206 -34.84 6.83 -18.01
N GLY A 207 -35.10 8.05 -17.54
CA GLY A 207 -36.38 8.74 -17.68
C GLY A 207 -36.59 9.45 -19.02
N VAL A 208 -37.86 9.80 -19.31
CA VAL A 208 -38.25 10.43 -20.57
C VAL A 208 -37.78 11.89 -20.64
N VAL A 209 -36.81 12.18 -21.52
CA VAL A 209 -36.38 13.55 -21.84
C VAL A 209 -37.49 14.32 -22.55
N LYS A 210 -38.09 15.30 -21.86
CA LYS A 210 -38.94 16.32 -22.51
C LYS A 210 -38.06 17.38 -23.17
N THR A 211 -37.60 17.11 -24.39
CA THR A 211 -36.97 18.12 -25.24
C THR A 211 -37.90 19.34 -25.40
N PRO A 212 -37.48 20.57 -25.06
CA PRO A 212 -38.34 21.75 -25.20
C PRO A 212 -38.53 22.10 -26.68
N THR A 213 -39.75 21.91 -27.20
CA THR A 213 -40.09 22.27 -28.58
C THR A 213 -39.81 23.76 -28.83
N PRO A 214 -39.02 24.13 -29.86
CA PRO A 214 -38.61 25.52 -30.08
C PRO A 214 -39.82 26.40 -30.43
N SER A 215 -40.26 27.20 -29.46
CA SER A 215 -41.26 28.25 -29.68
C SER A 215 -40.61 29.45 -30.37
N PRO A 216 -41.08 29.88 -31.56
CA PRO A 216 -40.42 30.92 -32.34
C PRO A 216 -40.50 32.28 -31.64
N THR A 217 -39.35 32.84 -31.30
CA THR A 217 -39.25 34.12 -30.57
C THR A 217 -39.72 35.29 -31.42
N PHE A 218 -40.76 36.00 -30.96
CA PHE A 218 -41.13 37.32 -31.47
C PHE A 218 -40.77 38.41 -30.44
N CYS A 219 -39.71 39.17 -30.74
CA CYS A 219 -39.55 40.55 -30.27
C CYS A 219 -40.47 41.47 -31.12
N PRO A 220 -40.80 42.73 -30.72
CA PRO A 220 -39.88 43.71 -30.14
C PRO A 220 -40.53 44.58 -29.01
N PRO A 221 -40.17 45.85 -28.75
CA PRO A 221 -39.23 46.22 -27.66
C PRO A 221 -39.79 47.29 -26.68
N GLU A 222 -39.01 47.74 -25.67
CA GLU A 222 -38.59 49.16 -25.50
C GLU A 222 -37.90 49.52 -24.14
N PHE A 223 -36.80 50.29 -24.26
CA PHE A 223 -36.25 51.36 -23.37
C PHE A 223 -35.79 51.18 -21.89
N CYS A 224 -34.47 51.44 -21.71
CA CYS A 224 -33.87 52.45 -20.80
C CYS A 224 -33.53 52.19 -19.30
N THR A 225 -32.29 51.72 -19.07
CA THR A 225 -31.19 52.36 -18.28
C THR A 225 -31.27 52.61 -16.74
N PRO A 226 -30.12 52.71 -16.03
CA PRO A 226 -30.04 52.52 -14.56
C PRO A 226 -29.62 53.74 -13.70
N THR A 227 -29.81 53.64 -12.38
CA THR A 227 -29.21 54.41 -11.27
C THR A 227 -29.43 53.65 -9.93
N LEU A 228 -28.76 53.86 -8.78
CA LEU A 228 -27.43 54.35 -8.34
C LEU A 228 -27.30 54.04 -6.82
N GLU A 229 -26.08 53.86 -6.29
CA GLU A 229 -25.73 53.88 -4.83
C GLU A 229 -25.57 55.35 -4.30
N PRO A 230 -25.14 55.70 -3.04
CA PRO A 230 -24.55 54.89 -1.92
C PRO A 230 -24.96 55.20 -0.43
N THR A 231 -24.83 54.18 0.45
CA THR A 231 -24.28 54.16 1.86
C THR A 231 -24.89 55.08 3.01
N PRO A 232 -24.35 55.27 4.28
CA PRO A 232 -25.05 54.90 5.54
C PRO A 232 -25.17 55.97 6.70
N THR A 233 -25.80 55.61 7.86
CA THR A 233 -25.78 56.38 9.15
C THR A 233 -25.94 55.48 10.42
N ILE A 234 -25.77 56.01 11.67
CA ILE A 234 -25.41 55.24 12.91
C ILE A 234 -26.11 55.75 14.23
N THR A 235 -26.41 54.86 15.21
CA THR A 235 -26.64 55.09 16.70
C THR A 235 -27.86 55.93 17.19
N PRO A 236 -28.27 56.02 18.51
CA PRO A 236 -27.79 55.45 19.81
C PRO A 236 -28.87 54.81 20.79
N CYS A 237 -28.54 54.60 22.09
CA CYS A 237 -29.27 53.93 23.23
C CYS A 237 -30.09 54.93 24.16
N PRO A 238 -30.42 54.77 25.50
CA PRO A 238 -30.05 53.80 26.60
C PRO A 238 -31.14 53.48 27.72
N GLU A 239 -30.71 53.15 28.98
CA GLU A 239 -31.42 53.03 30.33
C GLU A 239 -32.21 51.71 30.64
N GLU A 240 -32.45 51.14 31.86
CA GLU A 240 -32.02 51.20 33.31
C GLU A 240 -32.56 49.89 34.04
N VAL A 241 -32.35 49.40 35.31
CA VAL A 241 -31.48 49.59 36.54
C VAL A 241 -31.56 48.32 37.49
N CYS A 242 -31.13 48.34 38.78
CA CYS A 242 -31.04 47.21 39.78
C CYS A 242 -31.43 47.66 41.25
N PRO A 243 -31.13 47.03 42.45
CA PRO A 243 -30.47 45.73 42.86
C PRO A 243 -30.99 44.99 44.19
N ALA A 244 -30.24 43.97 44.70
CA ALA A 244 -29.93 43.59 46.13
C ALA A 244 -30.76 42.60 47.05
N THR A 245 -30.21 41.38 47.29
CA THR A 245 -29.86 40.57 48.54
C THR A 245 -30.38 40.88 49.98
N PRO A 246 -30.15 40.04 51.04
CA PRO A 246 -30.10 38.54 51.25
C PRO A 246 -30.68 38.02 52.63
N THR A 247 -30.68 36.69 52.96
CA THR A 247 -30.43 36.14 54.35
C THR A 247 -30.32 34.59 54.54
N ASN A 248 -29.25 34.15 55.23
CA ASN A 248 -29.06 33.14 56.32
C ASN A 248 -29.59 31.66 56.36
N THR A 249 -28.67 30.79 56.79
CA THR A 249 -28.71 29.39 57.35
C THR A 249 -29.01 29.36 58.89
N PRO A 250 -28.86 28.28 59.74
CA PRO A 250 -28.29 26.90 59.57
C PRO A 250 -29.00 25.70 60.32
N ILE A 251 -28.33 24.52 60.28
CA ILE A 251 -28.22 23.36 61.25
C ILE A 251 -29.31 22.27 61.46
N SER A 252 -28.77 21.08 61.82
CA SER A 252 -29.38 19.74 62.02
C SER A 252 -29.84 19.49 63.48
N PRO A 253 -30.55 18.37 63.78
CA PRO A 253 -29.84 17.24 64.43
C PRO A 253 -30.33 15.81 64.06
N THR A 254 -29.48 14.81 64.30
CA THR A 254 -29.80 13.37 64.39
C THR A 254 -29.63 12.89 65.85
N PRO A 255 -30.44 11.94 66.35
CA PRO A 255 -29.82 10.75 66.96
C PRO A 255 -30.57 9.40 66.83
N THR A 256 -29.77 8.34 66.88
CA THR A 256 -30.01 6.87 66.86
C THR A 256 -30.97 6.28 67.90
N ALA A 257 -31.72 5.20 67.55
CA ALA A 257 -32.03 4.05 68.43
C ALA A 257 -32.66 2.81 67.71
N THR A 258 -32.10 1.61 67.89
CA THR A 258 -32.67 0.25 67.66
C THR A 258 -33.36 -0.29 68.96
N PRO A 259 -34.02 -1.49 69.07
CA PRO A 259 -33.79 -2.85 68.49
C PRO A 259 -35.10 -3.51 67.90
N THR A 260 -35.28 -4.80 67.52
CA THR A 260 -34.89 -6.12 68.11
C THR A 260 -34.87 -7.36 67.16
N GLU A 261 -33.69 -8.00 67.09
CA GLU A 261 -33.32 -9.45 67.18
C GLU A 261 -33.84 -10.64 66.30
N PRO A 262 -33.00 -11.71 66.12
CA PRO A 262 -33.12 -12.84 65.15
C PRO A 262 -33.39 -14.22 65.82
N PRO A 263 -33.27 -15.39 65.13
CA PRO A 263 -31.99 -16.10 64.82
C PRO A 263 -31.84 -16.45 63.30
N PHE A 264 -30.76 -17.00 62.70
CA PHE A 264 -29.64 -17.94 63.03
C PHE A 264 -29.98 -19.45 63.05
N PRO A 265 -29.04 -20.40 62.72
CA PRO A 265 -27.65 -20.29 62.21
C PRO A 265 -27.49 -20.93 60.77
N GLU A 266 -26.33 -21.24 60.15
CA GLU A 266 -24.93 -21.46 60.60
C GLU A 266 -23.83 -20.95 59.61
N ASP A 267 -22.57 -21.01 60.05
CA ASP A 267 -21.32 -20.56 59.38
C ASP A 267 -20.58 -21.73 58.63
N PRO A 268 -19.26 -21.69 58.29
CA PRO A 268 -18.41 -20.68 57.62
C PRO A 268 -17.66 -21.26 56.36
N THR A 269 -16.74 -20.47 55.76
CA THR A 269 -15.84 -20.88 54.66
C THR A 269 -14.52 -21.53 55.14
N PHE A 270 -13.84 -22.34 54.28
CA PHE A 270 -12.41 -22.20 53.91
C PHE A 270 -11.97 -23.18 52.77
N SER A 271 -10.74 -23.01 52.27
CA SER A 271 -10.19 -23.54 51.00
C SER A 271 -9.33 -24.83 51.09
N VAL A 272 -9.08 -25.46 49.92
CA VAL A 272 -7.95 -26.39 49.66
C VAL A 272 -7.45 -26.17 48.22
N ALA A 273 -6.15 -26.40 47.95
CA ALA A 273 -5.54 -26.29 46.61
C ALA A 273 -4.77 -27.56 46.19
N ALA A 274 -4.66 -27.76 44.87
CA ALA A 274 -3.74 -28.58 44.06
C ALA A 274 -3.04 -29.83 44.65
N ALA A 275 -3.21 -31.00 43.98
CA ALA A 275 -2.09 -31.91 43.59
C ALA A 275 -2.55 -33.17 42.83
N GLY A 276 -1.84 -33.51 41.74
CA GLY A 276 -1.54 -34.91 41.37
C GLY A 276 -2.36 -35.55 40.23
N PRO A 277 -1.76 -36.45 39.41
CA PRO A 277 -2.39 -37.00 38.21
C PRO A 277 -3.04 -38.40 38.38
N SER A 278 -3.81 -38.77 37.34
CA SER A 278 -4.30 -40.12 36.98
C SER A 278 -5.54 -40.70 37.69
N GLY A 279 -6.38 -41.39 36.91
CA GLY A 279 -7.30 -42.44 37.37
C GLY A 279 -8.75 -42.01 37.63
N ALA A 280 -9.66 -42.42 36.75
CA ALA A 280 -11.10 -42.18 36.85
C ALA A 280 -11.73 -42.64 38.18
N HIS A 281 -12.71 -41.88 38.68
CA HIS A 281 -13.46 -42.20 39.90
C HIS A 281 -14.75 -42.97 39.58
N PRO A 282 -15.21 -43.93 40.42
CA PRO A 282 -16.21 -44.91 40.01
C PRO A 282 -17.65 -44.41 40.09
N ALA A 283 -18.16 -43.88 38.98
CA ALA A 283 -19.60 -43.68 38.73
C ALA A 283 -20.17 -44.58 37.61
N ASP A 284 -19.32 -45.31 36.88
CA ASP A 284 -19.72 -46.21 35.79
C ASP A 284 -20.36 -47.51 36.32
N LEU A 285 -21.62 -47.42 36.77
CA LEU A 285 -22.49 -48.58 36.96
C LEU A 285 -23.99 -48.22 37.04
N LEU A 286 -24.62 -47.84 35.92
CA LEU A 286 -26.05 -48.10 35.59
C LEU A 286 -26.41 -47.52 34.21
N GLY A 287 -26.10 -48.24 33.13
CA GLY A 287 -26.32 -47.75 31.76
C GLY A 287 -27.79 -47.75 31.31
N PHE A 288 -28.33 -46.56 31.02
CA PHE A 288 -29.39 -46.31 30.05
C PHE A 288 -29.28 -44.87 29.54
N GLY A 289 -28.90 -44.72 28.26
CA GLY A 289 -28.52 -43.44 27.64
C GLY A 289 -27.01 -43.34 27.49
N GLU A 290 -26.56 -42.82 26.34
CA GLU A 290 -25.18 -42.35 26.18
C GLU A 290 -24.90 -41.22 27.19
N PRO A 291 -23.67 -41.08 27.70
CA PRO A 291 -23.30 -39.86 28.39
C PRO A 291 -23.38 -38.70 27.38
N VAL A 292 -24.31 -37.77 27.59
CA VAL A 292 -24.20 -36.46 26.96
C VAL A 292 -22.90 -35.86 27.49
N SER A 293 -21.93 -35.64 26.60
CA SER A 293 -20.80 -34.77 26.91
C SER A 293 -21.36 -33.43 27.34
N THR A 294 -21.03 -32.99 28.55
CA THR A 294 -21.12 -31.56 28.86
C THR A 294 -20.00 -30.86 28.10
N PRO A 295 -20.24 -29.66 27.52
CA PRO A 295 -19.19 -28.86 26.91
C PRO A 295 -18.01 -28.64 27.85
N GLN A 296 -16.82 -28.40 27.30
CA GLN A 296 -15.60 -28.32 28.11
C GLN A 296 -15.39 -26.94 28.75
N GLY A 297 -16.41 -26.48 29.48
CA GLY A 297 -16.32 -25.34 30.39
C GLY A 297 -16.69 -23.99 29.79
N ASN A 298 -16.77 -23.84 28.47
CA ASN A 298 -17.03 -22.55 27.79
C ASN A 298 -18.30 -22.53 26.93
N ASP A 299 -19.38 -23.15 27.42
CA ASP A 299 -20.74 -23.10 26.86
C ASP A 299 -21.30 -21.67 26.92
N ASN A 300 -21.16 -21.02 28.07
CA ASN A 300 -21.62 -19.64 28.31
C ASN A 300 -20.54 -18.62 27.96
N PHE A 301 -20.94 -17.43 27.50
CA PHE A 301 -20.07 -16.26 27.32
C PHE A 301 -19.35 -15.88 28.64
N ALA A 302 -20.04 -15.99 29.77
CA ALA A 302 -19.48 -15.70 31.09
C ALA A 302 -18.39 -16.70 31.55
N ASP A 303 -18.33 -17.88 30.92
CA ASP A 303 -17.33 -18.94 31.18
C ASP A 303 -16.35 -19.10 29.98
N ALA A 304 -16.23 -18.08 29.11
CA ALA A 304 -15.40 -18.11 27.91
C ALA A 304 -13.95 -18.55 28.19
N PHE A 305 -13.41 -19.44 27.35
CA PHE A 305 -12.07 -19.98 27.52
C PHE A 305 -11.01 -18.91 27.18
N LEU A 306 -10.21 -18.51 28.18
CA LEU A 306 -9.11 -17.58 28.00
C LEU A 306 -7.97 -18.23 27.20
N ILE A 307 -7.66 -17.66 26.05
CA ILE A 307 -6.43 -17.93 25.31
C ILE A 307 -5.35 -17.01 25.89
N GLU A 308 -4.41 -17.59 26.64
CA GLU A 308 -3.34 -16.85 27.35
C GLU A 308 -2.12 -16.54 26.47
N THR A 309 -1.96 -17.23 25.34
CA THR A 309 -0.78 -17.16 24.45
C THR A 309 -1.12 -17.49 23.00
N PHE A 310 -0.44 -16.87 22.04
CA PHE A 310 -0.50 -17.20 20.60
C PHE A 310 0.82 -17.83 20.12
N PRO A 311 0.81 -18.64 19.04
CA PRO A 311 -0.36 -19.23 18.40
C PRO A 311 -1.05 -20.26 19.31
N PHE A 312 -2.37 -20.19 19.38
CA PHE A 312 -3.22 -21.14 20.09
C PHE A 312 -3.64 -22.28 19.17
N SER A 313 -3.62 -23.50 19.69
CA SER A 313 -4.26 -24.66 19.07
C SER A 313 -4.96 -25.50 20.13
N GLY A 314 -6.25 -25.76 19.94
CA GLY A 314 -7.08 -26.51 20.87
C GLY A 314 -8.10 -27.38 20.14
N ALA A 315 -8.58 -28.42 20.83
CA ALA A 315 -9.67 -29.26 20.30
C ALA A 315 -10.64 -29.63 21.44
N GLN A 316 -11.94 -29.50 21.19
CA GLN A 316 -13.00 -29.84 22.14
C GLN A 316 -14.30 -30.29 21.46
N SER A 317 -15.22 -30.85 22.23
CA SER A 317 -16.54 -31.27 21.72
C SER A 317 -17.59 -30.19 21.98
N THR A 318 -18.23 -29.69 20.92
CA THR A 318 -19.40 -28.80 21.00
C THR A 318 -20.71 -29.58 21.20
N PHE A 319 -20.68 -30.92 21.17
CA PHE A 319 -21.84 -31.73 21.55
C PHE A 319 -22.27 -31.48 23.00
N GLY A 320 -23.50 -31.01 23.16
CA GLY A 320 -24.11 -30.69 24.45
C GLY A 320 -24.18 -29.21 24.75
N ALA A 321 -23.54 -28.36 23.94
CA ALA A 321 -23.58 -26.91 24.08
C ALA A 321 -24.94 -26.34 23.68
N THR A 322 -25.16 -25.10 24.08
CA THR A 322 -26.44 -24.39 23.97
C THR A 322 -26.23 -23.02 23.32
N ILE A 323 -27.22 -22.13 23.46
CA ILE A 323 -27.17 -20.72 23.09
C ILE A 323 -27.85 -19.98 24.25
N GLU A 324 -27.21 -18.93 24.77
CA GLU A 324 -27.70 -18.11 25.88
C GLU A 324 -28.82 -17.14 25.47
N GLU A 325 -29.43 -16.47 26.46
CA GLU A 325 -30.33 -15.33 26.21
C GLU A 325 -29.48 -14.11 25.79
N ASP A 326 -29.96 -13.35 24.80
CA ASP A 326 -29.25 -12.25 24.12
C ASP A 326 -27.95 -12.60 23.35
N GLU A 327 -27.60 -13.90 23.23
CA GLU A 327 -26.52 -14.36 22.36
C GLU A 327 -26.83 -14.13 20.87
N GLN A 328 -25.83 -13.64 20.12
CA GLN A 328 -25.95 -13.38 18.69
C GLN A 328 -25.89 -14.69 17.88
N VAL A 329 -26.87 -14.92 17.00
CA VAL A 329 -27.04 -16.20 16.27
C VAL A 329 -26.97 -16.07 14.75
N ASN A 330 -26.78 -14.85 14.25
CA ASN A 330 -26.53 -14.54 12.85
C ASN A 330 -25.74 -13.21 12.73
N PRO A 331 -24.52 -13.13 13.32
CA PRO A 331 -23.65 -11.97 13.15
C PRO A 331 -23.31 -11.78 11.67
N THR A 332 -23.37 -10.55 11.16
CA THR A 332 -22.87 -10.13 9.82
C THR A 332 -23.22 -11.07 8.65
N GLY A 333 -24.33 -11.81 8.74
CA GLY A 333 -24.81 -12.75 7.71
C GLY A 333 -24.45 -14.23 7.88
N CYS A 334 -23.55 -14.60 8.80
CA CYS A 334 -23.11 -15.99 8.99
C CYS A 334 -24.07 -16.80 9.87
N VAL A 335 -24.66 -17.87 9.31
CA VAL A 335 -25.87 -18.50 9.87
C VAL A 335 -25.54 -19.62 10.85
N ILE A 336 -25.05 -19.23 12.04
CA ILE A 336 -24.86 -20.13 13.19
C ILE A 336 -26.15 -20.92 13.52
N PHE A 337 -27.32 -20.33 13.28
CA PHE A 337 -28.62 -20.93 13.62
C PHE A 337 -29.73 -20.69 12.58
N LEU A 338 -30.45 -21.76 12.22
CA LEU A 338 -31.68 -21.68 11.44
C LEU A 338 -32.93 -21.70 12.34
N PRO A 339 -33.98 -20.90 12.04
CA PRO A 339 -35.19 -20.86 12.86
C PRO A 339 -35.82 -22.24 13.12
N ASN A 340 -35.99 -22.56 14.40
CA ASN A 340 -36.49 -23.84 14.96
C ASN A 340 -35.49 -25.01 15.02
N SER A 341 -34.20 -24.80 14.75
CA SER A 341 -33.13 -25.73 15.18
C SER A 341 -32.95 -25.73 16.72
N LYS A 342 -31.93 -26.43 17.21
CA LYS A 342 -31.18 -26.02 18.41
C LYS A 342 -29.75 -25.72 17.97
N GLY A 343 -29.24 -24.54 18.31
CA GLY A 343 -27.84 -24.22 18.13
C GLY A 343 -27.01 -24.66 19.33
N ALA A 344 -25.70 -24.62 19.13
CA ALA A 344 -24.67 -25.03 20.07
C ALA A 344 -23.43 -24.19 19.77
N THR A 345 -23.04 -23.31 20.68
CA THR A 345 -21.89 -22.42 20.56
C THR A 345 -20.93 -22.61 21.72
N VAL A 346 -19.66 -22.26 21.51
CA VAL A 346 -18.63 -22.21 22.55
C VAL A 346 -17.81 -20.93 22.42
N TRP A 347 -17.44 -20.35 23.55
CA TRP A 347 -16.83 -19.04 23.63
C TRP A 347 -15.35 -19.09 23.99
N PHE A 348 -14.51 -18.39 23.24
CA PHE A 348 -13.12 -18.13 23.58
C PHE A 348 -12.94 -16.63 23.80
N THR A 349 -11.95 -16.22 24.60
CA THR A 349 -11.62 -14.81 24.82
C THR A 349 -10.12 -14.61 24.89
N PHE A 350 -9.66 -13.44 24.46
CA PHE A 350 -8.26 -13.03 24.53
C PHE A 350 -8.15 -11.52 24.58
N THR A 351 -7.01 -11.01 25.05
CA THR A 351 -6.65 -9.59 24.97
C THR A 351 -5.38 -9.48 24.14
N THR A 352 -5.42 -8.64 23.11
CA THR A 352 -4.26 -8.36 22.26
C THR A 352 -3.26 -7.45 22.99
N PRO A 353 -1.95 -7.77 23.04
CA PRO A 353 -0.97 -6.92 23.72
C PRO A 353 -0.71 -5.62 22.96
N SER A 354 -0.57 -5.71 21.64
CA SER A 354 -0.39 -4.60 20.69
C SER A 354 -1.55 -4.54 19.70
N ALA A 355 -1.58 -3.54 18.80
CA ALA A 355 -2.35 -3.68 17.57
C ALA A 355 -1.72 -4.81 16.72
N GLY A 356 -2.47 -5.40 15.79
CA GLY A 356 -1.95 -6.54 15.01
C GLY A 356 -3.00 -7.30 14.22
N THR A 357 -2.58 -8.24 13.39
CA THR A 357 -3.48 -9.11 12.62
C THR A 357 -3.70 -10.43 13.34
N MET A 358 -4.96 -10.77 13.59
CA MET A 358 -5.37 -12.09 14.08
C MET A 358 -5.77 -12.97 12.90
N THR A 359 -5.33 -14.22 12.87
CA THR A 359 -5.79 -15.22 11.91
C THR A 359 -6.27 -16.47 12.64
N ALA A 360 -7.51 -16.88 12.41
CA ALA A 360 -8.09 -18.05 13.06
C ALA A 360 -8.76 -18.98 12.05
N SER A 361 -8.67 -20.28 12.33
CA SER A 361 -9.19 -21.34 11.45
C SER A 361 -9.72 -22.52 12.26
N THR A 362 -10.85 -23.10 11.82
CA THR A 362 -11.44 -24.33 12.38
C THR A 362 -10.94 -25.61 11.68
N ALA A 363 -9.89 -25.48 10.84
CA ALA A 363 -9.33 -26.55 10.03
C ALA A 363 -9.06 -27.85 10.83
N GLY A 364 -9.69 -28.94 10.40
CA GLY A 364 -9.60 -30.26 11.05
C GLY A 364 -10.78 -30.63 11.94
N SER A 365 -11.76 -29.74 12.13
CA SER A 365 -13.05 -30.08 12.76
C SER A 365 -13.82 -31.14 11.96
N ASP A 366 -14.66 -31.95 12.63
CA ASP A 366 -15.42 -33.05 11.99
C ASP A 366 -16.87 -32.69 11.62
N TYR A 367 -17.22 -31.40 11.75
CA TYR A 367 -18.51 -30.85 11.43
C TYR A 367 -18.37 -29.53 10.66
N ASP A 368 -19.48 -29.14 10.05
CA ASP A 368 -19.68 -27.93 9.26
C ASP A 368 -19.85 -26.74 10.24
N THR A 369 -18.83 -25.86 10.31
CA THR A 369 -18.60 -24.85 11.37
C THR A 369 -19.04 -23.45 10.97
N VAL A 370 -19.36 -22.60 11.95
CA VAL A 370 -19.46 -21.13 11.77
C VAL A 370 -18.76 -20.48 12.94
N PHE A 371 -18.09 -19.36 12.74
CA PHE A 371 -17.54 -18.57 13.84
C PHE A 371 -17.59 -17.07 13.62
N ALA A 372 -17.55 -16.31 14.71
CA ALA A 372 -17.63 -14.85 14.71
C ALA A 372 -16.77 -14.23 15.81
N LEU A 373 -16.13 -13.12 15.46
CA LEU A 373 -15.31 -12.32 16.37
C LEU A 373 -16.07 -11.07 16.82
N TYR A 374 -16.00 -10.79 18.12
CA TYR A 374 -16.64 -9.65 18.76
C TYR A 374 -15.68 -8.88 19.65
N THR A 375 -16.02 -7.62 19.94
CA THR A 375 -15.50 -6.88 21.11
C THR A 375 -16.66 -6.17 21.83
N GLY A 376 -16.50 -5.90 23.12
CA GLY A 376 -17.52 -5.26 23.95
C GLY A 376 -17.42 -5.66 25.43
N PRO A 377 -18.18 -5.01 26.32
CA PRO A 377 -18.11 -5.27 27.76
C PRO A 377 -19.00 -6.42 28.25
N ASP A 378 -20.07 -6.76 27.51
CA ASP A 378 -21.02 -7.82 27.85
C ASP A 378 -21.76 -8.35 26.61
N LEU A 379 -22.31 -9.57 26.72
CA LEU A 379 -22.99 -10.32 25.64
C LEU A 379 -24.08 -9.49 24.91
N ALA A 380 -24.84 -8.69 25.66
CA ALA A 380 -25.95 -7.88 25.14
C ALA A 380 -25.51 -6.59 24.43
N SER A 381 -24.20 -6.27 24.45
CA SER A 381 -23.62 -5.07 23.81
C SER A 381 -22.36 -5.36 22.98
N LEU A 382 -22.11 -6.63 22.65
CA LEU A 382 -21.03 -7.02 21.73
C LEU A 382 -21.22 -6.41 20.33
N ALA A 383 -20.18 -5.75 19.83
CA ALA A 383 -20.03 -5.41 18.43
C ALA A 383 -19.36 -6.56 17.68
N ALA A 384 -20.02 -7.09 16.65
CA ALA A 384 -19.42 -8.05 15.73
C ALA A 384 -18.41 -7.33 14.82
N LEU A 385 -17.24 -7.94 14.62
CA LEU A 385 -16.14 -7.41 13.81
C LEU A 385 -15.99 -8.17 12.50
N GLY A 386 -16.36 -9.46 12.50
CA GLY A 386 -16.42 -10.32 11.34
C GLY A 386 -16.92 -11.71 11.73
N CYS A 387 -17.34 -12.47 10.73
CA CYS A 387 -17.71 -13.86 10.86
C CYS A 387 -17.35 -14.61 9.57
N ASP A 388 -17.23 -15.93 9.65
CA ASP A 388 -17.12 -16.80 8.48
C ASP A 388 -17.76 -18.18 8.75
N ASP A 389 -18.07 -18.87 7.65
CA ASP A 389 -18.80 -20.14 7.54
C ASP A 389 -17.89 -21.16 6.82
N ASP A 390 -17.56 -20.88 5.55
CA ASP A 390 -17.03 -21.83 4.56
C ASP A 390 -15.66 -21.42 3.95
N SER A 391 -15.01 -20.31 4.36
CA SER A 391 -13.80 -19.79 3.67
C SER A 391 -12.53 -20.64 3.85
N GLY A 392 -12.51 -21.52 4.84
CA GLY A 392 -11.43 -22.48 5.10
C GLY A 392 -11.58 -23.82 4.36
N PRO A 393 -10.86 -24.88 4.80
CA PRO A 393 -10.79 -26.15 4.07
C PRO A 393 -12.08 -27.00 4.04
N GLY A 394 -13.05 -26.64 3.19
CA GLY A 394 -14.12 -27.52 2.70
C GLY A 394 -15.53 -27.08 3.07
N THR A 395 -15.88 -27.22 4.35
CA THR A 395 -17.03 -26.53 4.99
C THR A 395 -16.59 -26.15 6.41
N LEU A 396 -15.48 -25.43 6.47
CA LEU A 396 -14.76 -25.07 7.68
C LEU A 396 -14.38 -23.61 7.57
N SER A 397 -14.32 -22.92 8.70
CA SER A 397 -14.28 -21.47 8.74
C SER A 397 -12.86 -20.96 8.96
N GLU A 398 -12.47 -19.89 8.25
CA GLU A 398 -11.15 -19.28 8.32
C GLU A 398 -11.24 -17.76 8.10
N MET A 399 -10.59 -16.97 8.95
CA MET A 399 -10.69 -15.51 8.98
C MET A 399 -9.37 -14.88 9.39
N SER A 400 -9.02 -13.76 8.73
CA SER A 400 -7.94 -12.87 9.14
C SER A 400 -8.45 -11.44 9.29
N LEU A 401 -8.15 -10.77 10.41
CA LEU A 401 -8.61 -9.40 10.72
C LEU A 401 -7.58 -8.58 11.49
N PRO A 402 -7.44 -7.26 11.21
CA PRO A 402 -6.68 -6.34 12.05
C PRO A 402 -7.44 -6.02 13.35
N LEU A 403 -6.74 -6.06 14.48
CA LEU A 403 -7.21 -5.81 15.84
C LEU A 403 -6.39 -4.68 16.49
N LEU A 404 -6.99 -4.03 17.50
CA LEU A 404 -6.43 -2.89 18.22
C LEU A 404 -5.63 -3.35 19.45
N ALA A 405 -4.74 -2.48 19.94
CA ALA A 405 -3.96 -2.73 21.16
C ALA A 405 -4.82 -2.81 22.42
N ASN A 406 -4.38 -3.62 23.39
CA ASN A 406 -4.94 -3.74 24.75
C ASN A 406 -6.47 -3.93 24.78
N THR A 407 -7.02 -4.57 23.74
CA THR A 407 -8.47 -4.72 23.55
C THR A 407 -8.86 -6.18 23.75
N THR A 408 -9.92 -6.41 24.52
CA THR A 408 -10.45 -7.77 24.73
C THR A 408 -11.42 -8.13 23.62
N TYR A 409 -11.21 -9.32 23.07
CA TYR A 409 -12.01 -9.92 22.02
C TYR A 409 -12.65 -11.22 22.50
N TYR A 410 -13.73 -11.59 21.84
CA TYR A 410 -14.50 -12.81 22.09
C TYR A 410 -14.75 -13.51 20.77
N LEU A 411 -14.39 -14.79 20.69
CA LEU A 411 -14.58 -15.63 19.52
C LEU A 411 -15.65 -16.69 19.83
N GLN A 412 -16.79 -16.56 19.18
CA GLN A 412 -17.90 -17.50 19.27
C GLN A 412 -17.75 -18.53 18.17
N VAL A 413 -17.78 -19.83 18.50
CA VAL A 413 -17.70 -20.91 17.51
C VAL A 413 -18.90 -21.84 17.64
N GLY A 414 -19.65 -22.02 16.55
CA GLY A 414 -20.79 -22.92 16.42
C GLY A 414 -20.70 -23.78 15.16
N GLY A 415 -21.82 -24.04 14.49
CA GLY A 415 -21.87 -24.82 13.24
C GLY A 415 -23.17 -24.66 12.46
N PHE A 416 -23.10 -24.70 11.12
CA PHE A 416 -24.10 -24.13 10.23
C PHE A 416 -25.52 -24.65 10.49
N GLY A 417 -26.46 -23.74 10.75
CA GLY A 417 -27.85 -24.07 11.04
C GLY A 417 -28.10 -24.82 12.36
N GLY A 418 -27.12 -24.85 13.27
CA GLY A 418 -27.18 -25.53 14.57
C GLY A 418 -26.54 -26.91 14.58
N ARG A 419 -25.40 -27.08 13.90
CA ARG A 419 -24.56 -28.29 13.97
C ARG A 419 -23.60 -28.24 15.17
N ALA A 420 -23.16 -29.43 15.58
CA ALA A 420 -22.16 -29.62 16.62
C ALA A 420 -21.31 -30.86 16.29
N GLY A 421 -20.10 -30.92 16.82
CA GLY A 421 -19.13 -31.97 16.55
C GLY A 421 -17.91 -31.88 17.46
N ASN A 422 -16.77 -32.34 16.96
CA ASN A 422 -15.46 -32.08 17.53
C ASN A 422 -14.85 -30.89 16.80
N LEU A 423 -14.75 -29.76 17.50
CA LEU A 423 -14.06 -28.55 17.07
C LEU A 423 -12.56 -28.77 17.21
N VAL A 424 -11.82 -28.47 16.16
CA VAL A 424 -10.40 -28.10 16.21
C VAL A 424 -10.36 -26.60 15.92
N LEU A 425 -9.72 -25.82 16.79
CA LEU A 425 -9.56 -24.38 16.63
C LEU A 425 -8.07 -24.02 16.68
N THR A 426 -7.66 -23.21 15.71
CA THR A 426 -6.39 -22.47 15.74
C THR A 426 -6.67 -20.97 15.75
N VAL A 427 -5.91 -20.22 16.54
CA VAL A 427 -5.96 -18.75 16.58
C VAL A 427 -4.51 -18.27 16.69
N ASP A 428 -4.05 -17.51 15.72
CA ASP A 428 -2.75 -16.86 15.69
C ASP A 428 -2.93 -15.33 15.76
N PHE A 429 -1.94 -14.62 16.28
CA PHE A 429 -1.97 -13.16 16.39
C PHE A 429 -0.57 -12.55 16.24
N ILE A 430 -0.47 -11.59 15.34
CA ILE A 430 0.78 -10.99 14.85
C ILE A 430 0.75 -9.50 15.16
N GLY A 431 1.57 -9.04 16.10
CA GLY A 431 1.56 -7.67 16.59
C GLY A 431 2.29 -6.66 15.69
N THR A 432 1.63 -5.58 15.26
CA THR A 432 2.22 -4.42 14.55
C THR A 432 2.85 -3.41 15.53
N GLY A 433 3.61 -3.89 16.51
CA GLY A 433 4.17 -3.02 17.58
C GLY A 433 4.50 -3.76 18.87
N GLY A 434 5.17 -4.92 18.77
CA GLY A 434 5.58 -5.74 19.90
C GLY A 434 6.04 -7.11 19.42
N VAL A 435 7.34 -7.28 19.23
CA VAL A 435 7.91 -8.49 18.62
C VAL A 435 7.97 -9.61 19.64
N SER A 436 7.07 -10.59 19.53
CA SER A 436 7.07 -11.80 20.38
C SER A 436 6.35 -12.94 19.68
N GLY A 437 7.13 -13.81 19.01
CA GLY A 437 6.62 -15.01 18.34
C GLY A 437 7.01 -15.12 16.87
N SER A 438 8.00 -15.95 16.60
CA SER A 438 8.36 -16.55 15.31
C SER A 438 7.19 -16.71 14.30
N GLY A 439 7.35 -16.23 13.05
CA GLY A 439 6.55 -16.77 11.92
C GLY A 439 6.19 -15.83 10.76
N LEU A 440 6.37 -14.52 10.87
CA LEU A 440 6.05 -13.61 9.76
C LEU A 440 7.04 -13.73 8.58
N PRO A 441 6.58 -13.79 7.31
CA PRO A 441 7.43 -13.48 6.18
C PRO A 441 7.80 -11.99 6.20
N GLY A 442 9.10 -11.68 6.14
CA GLY A 442 9.59 -10.29 6.06
C GLY A 442 10.05 -9.65 7.36
N PHE A 443 10.31 -10.42 8.42
CA PHE A 443 10.99 -9.94 9.65
C PHE A 443 11.98 -11.00 10.17
N ILE A 444 13.05 -10.56 10.85
CA ILE A 444 14.00 -11.44 11.56
C ILE A 444 13.75 -11.31 13.07
N PRO A 445 13.28 -12.38 13.75
CA PRO A 445 13.18 -12.41 15.21
C PRO A 445 14.56 -12.26 15.90
N CYS A 446 14.61 -11.59 17.06
CA CYS A 446 15.85 -11.44 17.84
C CYS A 446 16.43 -12.78 18.36
N GLU A 447 15.58 -13.79 18.53
CA GLU A 447 15.98 -15.18 18.75
C GLU A 447 16.80 -15.78 17.59
N ASN A 448 16.60 -15.29 16.35
CA ASN A 448 17.38 -15.69 15.17
C ASN A 448 18.70 -14.92 15.03
N LEU A 449 18.84 -13.77 15.70
CA LEU A 449 20.15 -13.17 15.99
C LEU A 449 20.90 -13.93 17.09
N GLY A 450 20.22 -14.80 17.84
CA GLY A 450 20.80 -15.61 18.92
C GLY A 450 21.07 -14.85 20.21
N LEU A 451 20.36 -13.73 20.43
CA LEU A 451 20.28 -12.98 21.69
C LEU A 451 19.58 -13.79 22.80
N THR A 452 19.46 -13.26 24.01
CA THR A 452 18.76 -14.00 25.09
C THR A 452 17.23 -14.00 24.88
N ALA A 453 16.56 -14.95 25.54
CA ALA A 453 15.18 -15.34 25.23
C ALA A 453 14.11 -14.40 25.82
N ASP A 454 14.46 -13.11 25.91
CA ASP A 454 13.68 -12.01 26.47
C ASP A 454 13.19 -11.07 25.35
N GLY A 455 14.00 -10.85 24.30
CA GLY A 455 13.66 -10.06 23.11
C GLY A 455 14.69 -8.97 22.78
N CYS A 456 14.34 -8.12 21.81
CA CYS A 456 14.94 -6.79 21.67
C CYS A 456 13.95 -5.75 22.20
N ASP A 457 14.40 -4.85 23.07
CA ASP A 457 13.53 -3.85 23.72
C ASP A 457 13.01 -2.79 22.73
N ASN A 458 11.91 -2.12 23.11
CA ASN A 458 11.47 -0.84 22.57
C ASN A 458 11.56 0.29 23.62
N GLY A 459 12.40 0.09 24.64
CA GLY A 459 12.73 1.01 25.74
C GLY A 459 11.79 0.97 26.94
N LEU A 460 10.98 -0.08 27.13
CA LEU A 460 9.79 -0.02 27.99
C LEU A 460 9.74 -0.94 29.22
N ASP A 461 10.48 -2.05 29.29
CA ASP A 461 10.51 -2.92 30.47
C ASP A 461 11.90 -3.04 31.15
N GLY A 462 12.98 -2.99 30.37
CA GLY A 462 14.35 -2.86 30.88
C GLY A 462 14.96 -4.15 31.46
N ASP A 463 14.50 -5.32 31.02
CA ASP A 463 15.18 -6.60 31.23
C ASP A 463 15.50 -7.41 29.95
N GLN A 464 15.41 -6.78 28.77
CA GLN A 464 15.75 -7.34 27.45
C GLN A 464 17.13 -6.89 26.91
N ASP A 465 17.55 -7.43 25.76
CA ASP A 465 18.76 -6.99 25.05
C ASP A 465 18.47 -5.75 24.19
N ASN A 466 19.20 -4.65 24.38
CA ASN A 466 19.13 -3.51 23.45
C ASN A 466 20.27 -3.59 22.41
N LEU A 467 19.90 -3.49 21.13
CA LEU A 467 20.83 -3.28 20.01
C LEU A 467 21.22 -1.80 19.99
N ASP A 468 22.51 -1.48 19.97
CA ASP A 468 22.97 -0.07 19.91
C ASP A 468 23.09 0.36 18.44
N ALA A 469 23.93 -0.33 17.66
CA ALA A 469 24.03 -0.20 16.20
C ALA A 469 23.84 -1.55 15.49
N LEU A 470 23.30 -1.51 14.26
CA LEU A 470 23.05 -2.67 13.41
C LEU A 470 23.44 -2.43 11.94
N SER A 471 24.05 -3.42 11.29
CA SER A 471 24.53 -3.40 9.90
C SER A 471 24.29 -4.75 9.23
N PHE A 472 24.03 -4.76 7.91
CA PHE A 472 23.51 -5.92 7.18
C PHE A 472 24.30 -6.20 5.89
N GLY A 473 24.90 -7.39 5.77
CA GLY A 473 25.59 -7.82 4.55
C GLY A 473 26.86 -7.02 4.24
N GLU A 474 27.05 -6.65 2.97
CA GLU A 474 28.11 -5.73 2.53
C GLU A 474 27.55 -4.31 2.28
N ASP A 475 27.65 -3.40 3.25
CA ASP A 475 27.27 -1.98 3.12
C ASP A 475 28.22 -1.17 2.18
N PHE A 476 29.19 -1.81 1.50
CA PHE A 476 30.10 -1.12 0.60
C PHE A 476 30.46 -1.97 -0.63
N GLU A 477 30.10 -1.48 -1.83
CA GLU A 477 30.76 -1.86 -3.09
C GLU A 477 31.56 -0.67 -3.68
N GLU A 478 32.68 -0.96 -4.34
CA GLU A 478 33.74 0.01 -4.67
C GLU A 478 33.29 1.25 -5.50
N ASN A 479 33.78 2.43 -5.10
CA ASN A 479 33.97 3.65 -5.93
C ASN A 479 32.75 4.47 -6.42
N ASP A 480 31.76 4.75 -5.58
CA ASP A 480 31.32 6.13 -5.27
C ASP A 480 30.22 6.14 -4.19
N TRP A 481 30.28 7.10 -3.27
CA TRP A 481 29.80 6.93 -1.89
C TRP A 481 28.73 7.95 -1.49
N TYR A 482 27.78 7.49 -0.69
CA TYR A 482 26.73 8.29 -0.07
C TYR A 482 26.51 7.75 1.36
N LEU A 483 26.38 8.63 2.34
CA LEU A 483 26.05 8.22 3.71
C LEU A 483 24.58 8.57 3.97
N ALA A 484 23.80 7.57 4.34
CA ALA A 484 22.53 7.80 5.00
C ALA A 484 22.68 7.60 6.52
N PHE A 485 21.92 8.35 7.30
CA PHE A 485 22.01 8.36 8.76
C PHE A 485 20.73 8.92 9.42
N SER A 486 20.45 8.48 10.64
CA SER A 486 19.46 9.12 11.52
C SER A 486 20.15 9.82 12.69
N VAL A 487 19.41 10.64 13.45
CA VAL A 487 19.97 11.53 14.49
C VAL A 487 19.12 11.59 15.75
N ALA A 488 19.77 11.72 16.91
CA ALA A 488 19.10 11.73 18.21
C ALA A 488 18.02 12.82 18.36
N PRO A 489 16.97 12.57 19.16
CA PRO A 489 15.94 13.55 19.51
C PRO A 489 16.50 14.91 19.98
N GLY A 490 16.09 15.97 19.29
CA GLY A 490 16.54 17.33 19.58
C GLY A 490 17.82 17.77 18.85
N SER A 491 18.35 16.94 17.94
CA SER A 491 19.35 17.35 16.93
C SER A 491 18.84 18.51 16.06
N THR A 492 19.75 19.32 15.53
CA THR A 492 19.40 20.66 15.01
C THR A 492 20.06 21.09 13.70
N GLY A 493 21.10 20.39 13.22
CA GLY A 493 21.70 20.55 11.89
C GLY A 493 22.39 21.91 11.62
N LEU A 494 23.26 21.95 10.62
CA LEU A 494 23.78 23.20 10.06
C LEU A 494 22.72 23.84 9.16
N GLY A 495 22.56 25.16 9.26
CA GLY A 495 21.50 25.87 8.53
C GLY A 495 21.65 25.73 7.01
N GLY A 496 20.71 25.02 6.39
CA GLY A 496 20.75 24.62 4.97
C GLY A 496 20.75 23.10 4.75
N SER A 497 20.88 22.30 5.82
CA SER A 497 20.70 20.83 5.79
C SER A 497 19.22 20.41 5.95
N GLY A 498 18.88 19.18 5.57
CA GLY A 498 17.61 18.51 5.84
C GLY A 498 17.31 18.42 7.34
N VAL A 499 18.29 17.99 8.14
CA VAL A 499 18.18 17.96 9.62
C VAL A 499 17.80 19.35 10.18
N ALA A 500 18.40 20.42 9.65
CA ALA A 500 18.05 21.79 10.06
C ALA A 500 16.71 22.31 9.52
N GLN A 501 16.09 21.61 8.55
CA GLN A 501 14.73 21.87 8.09
C GLN A 501 13.73 21.13 8.99
N GLN A 502 13.93 19.84 9.27
CA GLN A 502 13.08 19.04 10.15
C GLN A 502 13.12 19.48 11.62
N ALA A 503 14.29 19.95 12.08
CA ALA A 503 14.42 20.63 13.38
C ALA A 503 13.74 22.01 13.46
N ALA A 504 13.23 22.55 12.34
CA ALA A 504 12.49 23.81 12.27
C ALA A 504 10.96 23.61 12.14
N CYS A 505 10.48 22.37 12.08
CA CYS A 505 9.06 22.00 12.04
C CYS A 505 8.38 22.24 13.40
N SER A 506 7.05 22.05 13.46
CA SER A 506 6.26 22.26 14.68
C SER A 506 5.17 21.18 14.86
N PRO A 507 5.45 20.06 15.56
CA PRO A 507 6.68 19.75 16.30
C PRO A 507 7.90 19.56 15.39
N ALA A 508 9.10 19.64 15.99
CA ALA A 508 10.34 19.31 15.31
C ALA A 508 10.48 17.79 15.26
N GLN A 509 10.72 17.23 14.06
CA GLN A 509 10.77 15.78 13.82
C GLN A 509 12.08 15.38 13.08
N PRO A 510 13.28 15.66 13.61
CA PRO A 510 14.54 15.19 13.01
C PRO A 510 15.01 13.84 13.56
N GLN A 511 14.42 13.31 14.63
CA GLN A 511 14.61 11.89 15.00
C GLN A 511 13.74 11.01 14.11
N ALA A 512 14.05 9.71 14.02
CA ALA A 512 13.29 8.72 13.23
C ALA A 512 13.16 9.00 11.72
N ASP A 513 13.74 10.08 11.19
CA ASP A 513 13.94 10.35 9.77
C ASP A 513 15.25 9.74 9.25
N GLU A 514 15.34 9.43 7.96
CA GLU A 514 16.59 9.09 7.27
C GLU A 514 17.12 10.31 6.49
N PHE A 515 18.30 10.81 6.89
CA PHE A 515 19.00 11.91 6.24
C PHE A 515 20.22 11.42 5.46
N ALA A 516 20.60 12.19 4.45
CA ALA A 516 21.36 11.62 3.35
C ALA A 516 22.36 12.62 2.76
N THR A 517 23.63 12.23 2.58
CA THR A 517 24.74 13.17 2.30
C THR A 517 25.92 12.60 1.49
N ASN A 518 26.52 13.48 0.67
CA ASN A 518 27.84 13.31 0.05
C ASN A 518 28.97 13.94 0.91
N ALA A 519 28.78 14.05 2.23
CA ALA A 519 29.66 14.70 3.22
C ALA A 519 30.27 16.04 2.78
N ASP A 520 29.46 16.90 2.14
CA ASP A 520 29.84 18.17 1.52
C ASP A 520 29.44 19.42 2.34
N ALA A 521 29.08 19.20 3.61
CA ALA A 521 28.44 20.12 4.55
C ALA A 521 26.93 20.35 4.34
N THR A 522 26.28 19.57 3.46
CA THR A 522 24.83 19.50 3.34
C THR A 522 24.31 18.07 3.59
N ASN A 523 23.02 17.95 3.87
CA ASN A 523 22.27 16.70 3.80
C ASN A 523 20.84 17.03 3.32
N VAL A 524 20.15 16.03 2.79
CA VAL A 524 18.71 16.08 2.46
C VAL A 524 17.94 15.08 3.31
N LEU A 525 16.64 15.27 3.43
CA LEU A 525 15.71 14.21 3.87
C LEU A 525 15.62 13.16 2.75
N PHE A 526 15.45 11.89 3.10
CA PHE A 526 15.40 10.77 2.14
C PHE A 526 14.23 9.81 2.42
N PHE A 527 13.98 9.49 3.68
CA PHE A 527 12.72 8.89 4.16
C PHE A 527 12.23 9.64 5.42
N ASP A 528 10.92 9.83 5.58
CA ASP A 528 10.28 10.47 6.74
C ASP A 528 9.68 9.45 7.75
N GLY A 529 9.77 9.75 9.05
CA GLY A 529 9.37 8.85 10.16
C GLY A 529 7.86 8.72 10.44
N ASP A 530 6.98 9.02 9.48
CA ASP A 530 5.74 9.78 9.74
C ASP A 530 4.52 9.10 10.41
N GLY A 531 4.64 8.64 11.66
CA GLY A 531 3.46 8.26 12.48
C GLY A 531 2.50 9.41 12.86
N ILE A 532 2.86 10.65 12.53
CA ILE A 532 2.18 11.97 12.62
C ILE A 532 1.34 12.34 13.87
N GLU A 533 1.65 13.51 14.45
CA GLU A 533 0.72 14.66 14.33
C GLU A 533 1.46 16.02 14.24
N GLY A 534 1.37 16.71 13.09
CA GLY A 534 1.68 18.16 12.98
C GLY A 534 2.32 18.66 11.67
N SER A 535 3.01 17.77 10.94
CA SER A 535 3.46 17.84 9.52
C SER A 535 4.26 19.04 8.97
N CYS A 536 5.38 18.71 8.34
CA CYS A 536 6.06 19.47 7.26
C CYS A 536 6.79 18.45 6.35
N PRO A 537 6.09 17.81 5.39
CA PRO A 537 6.60 16.62 4.70
C PRO A 537 7.25 16.94 3.35
N THR A 538 7.96 15.96 2.78
CA THR A 538 7.77 15.53 1.38
C THR A 538 8.41 14.16 1.13
N SER A 539 7.75 13.10 1.63
CA SER A 539 7.81 11.70 1.16
C SER A 539 9.19 11.02 1.19
N HIS A 540 9.35 10.02 2.05
CA HIS A 540 8.94 8.62 1.80
C HIS A 540 8.80 7.91 3.17
N PRO A 541 7.63 7.36 3.56
CA PRO A 541 7.40 7.04 4.96
C PRO A 541 8.02 5.70 5.41
N MET A 542 8.80 5.71 6.50
CA MET A 542 9.32 4.49 7.16
C MET A 542 8.29 3.79 8.06
N GLY A 543 7.15 4.43 8.37
CA GLY A 543 6.07 3.82 9.15
C GLY A 543 6.34 3.67 10.65
N LEU A 544 7.25 4.48 11.19
CA LEU A 544 7.55 4.59 12.62
C LEU A 544 6.48 5.46 13.32
N ILE A 545 6.53 5.60 14.65
CA ILE A 545 5.50 6.34 15.41
C ILE A 545 6.12 7.53 16.15
N GLU A 546 6.12 8.72 15.53
CA GLU A 546 6.62 9.99 16.10
C GLU A 546 6.14 10.29 17.55
N LEU A 547 6.91 9.84 18.53
CA LEU A 547 6.77 10.02 19.96
C LEU A 547 8.04 10.69 20.51
N PRO A 548 7.95 11.92 21.08
CA PRO A 548 9.10 12.69 21.61
C PRO A 548 9.93 12.07 22.77
N THR A 549 9.77 10.77 23.04
CA THR A 549 10.43 10.00 24.09
C THR A 549 10.68 8.52 23.74
N SER A 550 10.38 8.05 22.51
CA SER A 550 10.36 6.60 22.21
C SER A 550 11.09 6.18 20.94
N ASP A 551 11.46 7.11 20.07
CA ASP A 551 11.92 6.77 18.72
C ASP A 551 13.41 7.02 18.63
N ASP A 552 14.14 5.93 18.46
CA ASP A 552 15.52 5.95 18.02
C ASP A 552 15.67 4.94 16.88
N LEU A 553 16.50 5.29 15.91
CA LEU A 553 16.82 4.43 14.78
C LEU A 553 18.24 3.94 14.98
N ASN A 554 18.34 2.70 15.43
CA ASN A 554 19.56 1.96 15.73
C ASN A 554 20.04 1.14 14.49
N ALA A 555 19.27 1.24 13.40
CA ALA A 555 19.47 0.57 12.12
C ALA A 555 18.83 1.40 10.99
N LEU A 556 19.40 1.36 9.79
CA LEU A 556 18.75 1.82 8.56
C LEU A 556 18.86 0.70 7.53
N ASN A 557 17.76 0.29 6.89
CA ASN A 557 17.83 -0.68 5.79
C ASN A 557 16.61 -0.70 4.86
N GLU A 558 16.78 -0.16 3.65
CA GLU A 558 15.87 -0.32 2.50
C GLU A 558 15.57 -1.77 2.09
N GLN A 559 16.46 -2.73 2.40
CA GLN A 559 16.35 -4.09 1.87
C GLN A 559 15.39 -4.93 2.72
N PRO A 560 14.40 -5.60 2.11
CA PRO A 560 13.50 -6.48 2.85
C PRO A 560 14.30 -7.65 3.47
N PRO A 561 13.90 -8.24 4.61
CA PRO A 561 14.66 -9.31 5.24
C PRO A 561 14.92 -10.57 4.40
N SER A 562 14.24 -10.74 3.26
CA SER A 562 14.60 -11.72 2.22
C SER A 562 15.92 -11.44 1.50
N ALA A 563 16.61 -10.33 1.79
CA ALA A 563 17.98 -10.04 1.38
C ALA A 563 19.04 -10.64 2.31
N ILE A 564 18.63 -11.24 3.45
CA ILE A 564 19.52 -11.86 4.45
C ILE A 564 19.01 -13.21 4.97
N ASP A 565 17.72 -13.51 4.84
CA ASP A 565 17.13 -14.86 4.77
C ASP A 565 16.62 -15.09 3.33
N THR A 566 17.54 -15.39 2.40
CA THR A 566 17.24 -15.49 0.96
C THR A 566 16.45 -16.75 0.60
N LEU A 567 16.51 -17.77 1.46
CA LEU A 567 15.76 -19.01 1.35
C LEU A 567 14.36 -18.92 1.97
N GLY A 568 14.10 -17.94 2.83
CA GLY A 568 12.84 -17.76 3.57
C GLY A 568 12.58 -18.88 4.58
N ASP A 569 13.63 -19.44 5.19
CA ASP A 569 13.54 -20.59 6.09
C ASP A 569 13.73 -20.25 7.58
N GLY A 570 13.94 -18.96 7.89
CA GLY A 570 14.18 -18.44 9.22
C GLY A 570 15.64 -18.52 9.67
N THR A 571 16.56 -18.99 8.82
CA THR A 571 18.01 -18.91 9.07
C THR A 571 18.66 -17.84 8.20
N LEU A 572 19.72 -17.22 8.73
CA LEU A 572 20.41 -16.14 8.04
C LEU A 572 21.42 -16.73 7.05
N ASP A 573 21.19 -16.53 5.77
CA ASP A 573 22.12 -16.89 4.69
C ASP A 573 23.33 -15.95 4.68
N ASP A 574 23.07 -14.65 4.91
CA ASP A 574 24.03 -13.55 4.83
C ASP A 574 24.26 -12.88 6.21
N PRO A 575 25.42 -12.21 6.41
CA PRO A 575 25.86 -11.81 7.73
C PRO A 575 25.12 -10.58 8.29
N VAL A 576 24.82 -10.62 9.59
CA VAL A 576 24.32 -9.47 10.37
C VAL A 576 25.35 -9.09 11.43
N PHE A 577 25.68 -7.79 11.50
CA PHE A 577 26.68 -7.23 12.42
C PHE A 577 26.04 -6.23 13.39
N PHE A 578 26.39 -6.27 14.68
CA PHE A 578 25.75 -5.40 15.67
C PHE A 578 26.58 -5.12 16.93
N SER A 579 26.31 -4.00 17.60
CA SER A 579 26.67 -3.71 19.00
C SER A 579 25.45 -3.90 19.93
N LEU A 580 25.66 -3.85 21.24
CA LEU A 580 24.60 -3.91 22.25
C LEU A 580 24.93 -2.89 23.35
N SER A 581 23.95 -2.09 23.79
CA SER A 581 24.16 -0.99 24.76
C SER A 581 24.66 -1.46 26.14
N GLU A 582 25.28 -0.56 26.95
CA GLU A 582 25.62 -0.89 28.34
C GLU A 582 24.40 -1.30 29.20
N GLY A 583 24.19 -2.61 29.33
CA GLY A 583 23.17 -3.21 30.19
C GLY A 583 22.65 -4.55 29.67
N SER A 584 22.64 -4.72 28.34
CA SER A 584 22.06 -5.85 27.61
C SER A 584 22.54 -7.22 28.15
N PRO A 585 21.64 -8.12 28.60
CA PRO A 585 21.98 -9.41 29.20
C PRO A 585 22.97 -10.28 28.38
N SER A 586 22.88 -10.24 27.05
CA SER A 586 23.78 -10.94 26.13
C SER A 586 25.24 -10.51 26.25
N LEU A 587 25.54 -9.25 26.59
CA LEU A 587 26.93 -8.82 26.85
C LEU A 587 27.55 -9.62 27.99
N ALA A 588 26.79 -9.85 29.06
CA ALA A 588 27.22 -10.66 30.19
C ALA A 588 27.29 -12.16 29.84
N ALA A 589 26.36 -12.66 29.01
CA ALA A 589 26.35 -14.06 28.56
C ALA A 589 27.53 -14.40 27.64
N PHE A 590 27.84 -13.53 26.68
CA PHE A 590 28.92 -13.69 25.70
C PHE A 590 30.29 -13.20 26.21
N SER A 591 30.32 -12.52 27.37
CA SER A 591 31.52 -11.87 27.95
C SER A 591 32.12 -10.81 27.03
N ARG A 592 31.30 -9.80 26.71
CA ARG A 592 31.56 -8.68 25.78
C ARG A 592 31.46 -7.33 26.49
N GLY A 593 32.11 -6.32 25.92
CA GLY A 593 31.78 -4.90 26.16
C GLY A 593 30.77 -4.40 25.13
N PRO A 594 30.14 -3.24 25.35
CA PRO A 594 29.06 -2.79 24.47
C PRO A 594 29.59 -2.36 23.08
N ALA A 595 30.73 -1.64 23.06
CA ALA A 595 31.54 -1.40 21.86
C ALA A 595 32.33 -2.63 21.28
N ASP A 596 31.99 -3.88 21.65
CA ASP A 596 32.46 -5.07 20.90
C ASP A 596 31.47 -5.39 19.77
N VAL A 597 31.91 -5.35 18.51
CA VAL A 597 31.06 -5.70 17.37
C VAL A 597 30.89 -7.22 17.28
N LEU A 598 29.64 -7.65 17.33
CA LEU A 598 29.20 -9.01 17.18
C LEU A 598 28.78 -9.28 15.72
N TRP A 599 28.74 -10.56 15.36
CA TRP A 599 28.36 -11.03 14.03
C TRP A 599 27.60 -12.33 14.13
N THR A 600 26.63 -12.55 13.24
CA THR A 600 26.00 -13.85 13.11
C THR A 600 25.47 -14.18 11.71
N VAL A 601 25.37 -15.48 11.45
CA VAL A 601 24.65 -16.15 10.34
C VAL A 601 23.79 -17.28 10.93
N GLY A 602 23.03 -16.96 11.99
CA GLY A 602 22.13 -17.87 12.69
C GLY A 602 22.12 -17.71 14.22
N LEU A 603 21.75 -18.78 14.94
CA LEU A 603 21.30 -18.70 16.33
C LEU A 603 22.38 -18.48 17.43
N GLN A 604 23.64 -18.11 17.10
CA GLN A 604 24.68 -17.84 18.11
C GLN A 604 25.72 -16.79 17.64
N PRO A 605 25.75 -15.58 18.23
CA PRO A 605 26.72 -14.54 17.91
C PRO A 605 28.19 -14.94 18.11
N GLY A 606 29.00 -14.64 17.09
CA GLY A 606 30.45 -14.52 17.20
C GLY A 606 30.86 -13.11 17.63
N LEU A 607 32.16 -12.96 17.97
CA LEU A 607 32.81 -11.64 17.99
C LEU A 607 33.44 -11.42 16.62
N TYR A 608 33.04 -10.35 15.92
CA TYR A 608 33.66 -9.95 14.67
C TYR A 608 34.94 -9.15 14.95
N VAL A 609 34.83 -8.11 15.78
CA VAL A 609 35.96 -7.28 16.22
C VAL A 609 35.68 -6.69 17.61
N SER A 610 36.68 -6.73 18.50
CA SER A 610 36.54 -6.14 19.84
C SER A 610 36.83 -4.64 19.87
N ALA A 611 36.25 -3.93 20.83
CA ALA A 611 36.52 -2.52 21.14
C ALA A 611 38.03 -2.20 21.14
N GLN A 612 38.84 -3.05 21.81
CA GLN A 612 40.31 -2.88 21.87
C GLN A 612 41.01 -2.96 20.49
N THR A 613 40.42 -3.65 19.52
CA THR A 613 40.95 -3.79 18.15
C THR A 613 40.50 -2.64 17.27
N LEU A 614 39.26 -2.15 17.47
CA LEU A 614 38.81 -0.84 16.96
C LEU A 614 39.62 0.32 17.57
N GLY A 615 40.34 0.08 18.67
CA GLY A 615 41.18 1.04 19.38
C GLY A 615 40.42 1.91 20.39
N LEU A 616 39.21 1.49 20.76
CA LEU A 616 38.30 2.11 21.71
C LEU A 616 38.71 1.83 23.16
N GLN A 617 38.18 2.66 24.06
CA GLN A 617 38.40 2.68 25.49
C GLN A 617 37.26 1.99 26.26
N SER A 618 37.46 1.81 27.57
CA SER A 618 36.43 1.21 28.43
C SER A 618 35.36 2.25 28.74
N GLY A 619 34.14 2.02 28.27
CA GLY A 619 33.02 2.97 28.39
C GLY A 619 32.83 3.87 27.17
N ASP A 620 33.45 3.55 26.03
CA ASP A 620 32.87 3.94 24.74
C ASP A 620 31.69 3.00 24.43
N ASP A 621 30.67 3.50 23.73
CA ASP A 621 29.58 2.72 23.14
C ASP A 621 29.39 3.08 21.65
N ILE A 622 28.84 2.16 20.84
CA ILE A 622 28.76 2.29 19.37
C ILE A 622 27.31 2.54 18.94
N ASP A 623 27.01 3.82 18.75
CA ASP A 623 25.72 4.42 18.42
C ASP A 623 25.22 3.97 17.03
N GLY A 624 25.91 4.35 15.95
CA GLY A 624 25.62 3.95 14.57
C GLY A 624 26.80 3.24 13.89
N MET A 625 26.54 2.32 12.97
CA MET A 625 27.56 1.48 12.34
C MET A 625 27.20 1.07 10.90
N CYS A 626 28.21 0.88 10.04
CA CYS A 626 28.06 0.20 8.75
C CYS A 626 29.34 -0.62 8.43
N ILE A 627 29.19 -1.78 7.76
CA ILE A 627 30.27 -2.75 7.54
C ILE A 627 30.26 -3.32 6.13
N SER A 628 31.46 -3.49 5.55
CA SER A 628 31.70 -4.38 4.42
C SER A 628 32.76 -5.41 4.80
N ASP A 629 32.36 -6.68 4.72
CA ASP A 629 33.19 -7.88 4.87
C ASP A 629 33.30 -8.51 3.47
N ILE A 630 34.29 -8.06 2.68
CA ILE A 630 34.66 -8.71 1.42
C ILE A 630 35.53 -9.96 1.66
N GLY A 631 35.73 -10.32 2.93
CA GLY A 631 36.33 -11.54 3.39
C GLY A 631 35.39 -12.74 3.22
N THR A 632 35.92 -13.93 3.46
CA THR A 632 35.12 -15.16 3.50
C THR A 632 35.20 -15.79 4.89
N GLY A 633 35.14 -14.96 5.95
CA GLY A 633 35.57 -15.36 7.28
C GLY A 633 34.87 -14.59 8.42
N PRO A 634 34.54 -15.26 9.54
CA PRO A 634 33.72 -14.71 10.62
C PRO A 634 34.53 -13.81 11.58
N SER A 635 35.42 -12.96 11.06
CA SER A 635 36.34 -12.14 11.87
C SER A 635 37.05 -11.09 11.04
N TYR A 636 37.00 -9.84 11.48
CA TYR A 636 37.56 -8.66 10.83
C TYR A 636 39.05 -8.79 10.43
N ASP A 637 39.33 -8.69 9.13
CA ASP A 637 40.66 -8.54 8.53
C ASP A 637 40.84 -7.13 7.94
N PRO A 638 41.64 -6.25 8.57
CA PRO A 638 41.86 -4.87 8.11
C PRO A 638 42.66 -4.74 6.80
N GLU A 639 43.08 -5.84 6.15
CA GLU A 639 43.56 -5.79 4.75
C GLU A 639 42.42 -5.79 3.72
N PHE A 640 41.19 -6.14 4.11
CA PHE A 640 40.03 -6.30 3.23
C PHE A 640 38.80 -5.51 3.73
N ASP A 641 38.50 -5.61 5.01
CA ASP A 641 37.18 -5.24 5.55
C ASP A 641 37.13 -3.77 5.99
N THR A 642 35.99 -3.12 5.78
CA THR A 642 35.75 -1.72 6.16
C THR A 642 34.64 -1.64 7.20
N ILE A 643 34.91 -0.93 8.30
CA ILE A 643 33.95 -0.58 9.33
C ILE A 643 33.97 0.94 9.46
N LEU A 644 32.80 1.58 9.46
CA LEU A 644 32.61 2.95 9.94
C LEU A 644 31.62 2.93 11.11
N PHE A 645 31.84 3.81 12.07
CA PHE A 645 31.00 3.90 13.28
C PHE A 645 30.97 5.33 13.84
N SER A 646 29.84 5.73 14.42
CA SER A 646 29.75 6.83 15.40
C SER A 646 29.95 6.25 16.81
N LEU A 647 30.01 7.12 17.81
CA LEU A 647 30.05 6.74 19.24
C LEU A 647 29.13 7.70 19.99
N THR A 648 28.54 7.26 21.10
CA THR A 648 27.68 8.11 21.94
C THR A 648 28.41 9.39 22.38
N ALA A 649 27.71 10.52 22.52
CA ALA A 649 28.35 11.81 22.86
C ALA A 649 29.10 11.86 24.21
N ASP A 650 28.99 10.84 25.09
CA ASP A 650 29.76 10.71 26.33
C ASP A 650 30.95 9.72 26.25
N SER A 651 31.13 9.05 25.11
CA SER A 651 32.21 8.08 24.87
C SER A 651 33.62 8.70 25.01
N PRO A 652 34.47 8.23 25.95
CA PRO A 652 35.76 8.86 26.30
C PRO A 652 36.79 8.94 25.17
N THR A 653 36.69 8.13 24.11
CA THR A 653 37.55 8.25 22.92
C THR A 653 37.29 9.54 22.13
N LEU A 654 36.07 10.08 22.14
CA LEU A 654 35.77 11.36 21.49
C LEU A 654 36.58 12.51 22.12
N ASP A 655 36.75 12.48 23.44
CA ASP A 655 37.47 13.49 24.24
C ASP A 655 38.99 13.50 23.90
N ASP A 656 39.60 12.32 23.67
CA ASP A 656 41.01 12.18 23.26
C ASP A 656 41.24 12.54 21.77
N LEU A 657 40.23 12.37 20.91
CA LEU A 657 40.27 12.76 19.48
C LEU A 657 39.93 14.24 19.25
N GLY A 658 39.17 14.86 20.15
CA GLY A 658 38.55 16.17 19.94
C GLY A 658 37.34 16.12 18.99
N ALA A 659 36.58 15.03 19.07
CA ALA A 659 35.39 14.71 18.26
C ALA A 659 34.08 14.86 19.09
N SER A 660 32.97 14.46 18.48
CA SER A 660 31.58 14.45 18.96
C SER A 660 30.84 13.26 18.32
N GLY A 661 29.69 12.84 18.84
CA GLY A 661 29.01 11.63 18.32
C GLY A 661 28.52 11.74 16.88
N ALA A 662 28.17 12.95 16.44
CA ALA A 662 27.96 13.28 15.03
C ALA A 662 29.22 13.23 14.12
N ASP A 663 30.41 12.85 14.61
CA ASP A 663 31.59 12.58 13.79
C ASP A 663 31.72 11.07 13.51
N VAL A 664 31.73 10.69 12.22
CA VAL A 664 31.91 9.29 11.81
C VAL A 664 33.39 8.90 11.83
N LEU A 665 33.71 7.77 12.46
CA LEU A 665 35.07 7.30 12.71
C LEU A 665 35.46 6.07 11.85
N ARG A 666 36.76 5.77 11.82
CA ARG A 666 37.35 4.51 11.34
C ARG A 666 38.16 3.84 12.45
N PRO A 667 38.41 2.51 12.41
CA PRO A 667 39.25 1.80 13.39
C PRO A 667 40.66 2.39 13.59
N GLY A 668 41.16 2.32 14.84
CA GLY A 668 42.47 2.82 15.27
C GLY A 668 42.48 4.34 15.47
N PRO A 669 41.62 4.89 16.35
CA PRO A 669 40.44 5.57 15.84
C PRO A 669 40.74 6.97 15.30
N SER A 670 40.03 7.33 14.22
CA SER A 670 40.20 8.62 13.56
C SER A 670 38.93 9.07 12.84
N VAL A 671 38.62 10.37 12.92
CA VAL A 671 37.49 10.99 12.21
C VAL A 671 37.63 10.80 10.70
N HIS A 672 36.63 10.14 10.10
CA HIS A 672 36.47 9.96 8.67
C HIS A 672 35.72 11.14 8.04
N PHE A 673 34.53 11.44 8.59
CA PHE A 673 33.72 12.60 8.27
C PHE A 673 33.43 13.34 9.56
N SER A 674 33.67 14.65 9.57
CA SER A 674 33.26 15.46 10.71
C SER A 674 31.76 15.79 10.64
N ALA A 675 31.11 16.04 11.77
CA ALA A 675 29.71 16.48 11.86
C ALA A 675 29.42 17.63 10.88
N GLY A 676 30.35 18.60 10.82
CA GLY A 676 30.25 19.75 9.92
C GLY A 676 30.33 19.42 8.42
N GLN A 677 30.80 18.22 8.03
CA GLN A 677 30.71 17.69 6.67
C GLN A 677 29.38 16.96 6.42
N LEU A 678 28.77 16.35 7.44
CA LEU A 678 27.48 15.68 7.32
C LEU A 678 26.29 16.65 7.35
N GLY A 679 26.55 17.96 7.47
CA GLY A 679 25.52 18.97 7.70
C GLY A 679 25.02 19.01 9.15
N LEU A 680 25.79 18.46 10.10
CA LEU A 680 25.49 18.36 11.53
C LEU A 680 26.33 19.33 12.38
N ARG A 681 25.90 19.58 13.62
CA ARG A 681 26.65 20.28 14.65
C ARG A 681 27.37 19.28 15.55
N VAL A 682 28.44 19.74 16.21
CA VAL A 682 29.13 19.02 17.31
C VAL A 682 28.31 18.91 18.62
N SER A 683 26.99 18.95 18.50
CA SER A 683 25.98 18.91 19.56
C SER A 683 24.67 18.26 19.08
N ASP A 684 24.67 17.76 17.85
CA ASP A 684 23.70 16.79 17.35
C ASP A 684 24.38 15.40 17.54
N ASP A 685 23.61 14.31 17.57
CA ASP A 685 24.13 12.93 17.64
C ASP A 685 23.69 12.11 16.43
N LEU A 686 24.29 10.93 16.22
CA LEU A 686 24.13 10.13 15.01
C LEU A 686 24.00 8.64 15.35
N ASN A 687 22.75 8.16 15.28
CA ASN A 687 22.28 6.97 15.99
C ASN A 687 22.11 5.74 15.07
N ALA A 688 21.97 5.96 13.75
CA ALA A 688 22.18 4.91 12.77
C ALA A 688 22.90 5.46 11.55
N MET A 689 23.59 4.55 10.86
CA MET A 689 24.11 4.77 9.52
C MET A 689 23.65 3.65 8.62
N LYS A 690 23.43 3.97 7.36
CA LYS A 690 23.65 3.02 6.27
C LYS A 690 24.64 3.62 5.29
N CYS A 691 25.72 2.89 5.06
CA CYS A 691 26.67 3.27 4.04
C CYS A 691 26.15 2.75 2.71
N PHE A 692 26.10 3.64 1.75
CA PHE A 692 25.64 3.33 0.41
C PHE A 692 26.78 3.57 -0.57
N ARG A 693 26.94 2.63 -1.49
CA ARG A 693 27.32 3.05 -2.83
C ARG A 693 26.14 3.85 -3.38
N LYS A 694 26.36 5.02 -3.99
CA LYS A 694 25.33 5.59 -4.88
C LYS A 694 24.93 4.47 -5.83
N ALA A 695 23.63 4.22 -6.02
CA ALA A 695 23.14 3.22 -6.96
C ALA A 695 23.88 3.37 -8.29
N ASN A 696 24.82 2.45 -8.53
CA ASN A 696 25.68 2.53 -9.71
C ASN A 696 24.70 2.35 -10.89
N PRO A 697 24.60 3.29 -11.84
CA PRO A 697 23.51 3.30 -12.81
C PRO A 697 23.19 1.97 -13.52
N GLY A 698 24.08 1.00 -13.77
CA GLY A 698 25.54 0.94 -13.61
C GLY A 698 26.10 -0.47 -13.71
N LEU A 699 25.35 -1.50 -13.26
CA LEU A 699 25.59 -2.90 -13.65
C LEU A 699 24.30 -3.73 -13.79
N LYS A 700 23.79 -3.87 -15.03
CA LYS A 700 22.63 -4.71 -15.37
C LYS A 700 23.09 -6.04 -15.99
N THR A 701 22.70 -7.19 -15.46
CA THR A 701 23.10 -8.50 -16.03
C THR A 701 22.05 -9.04 -17.02
N VAL A 702 22.53 -9.54 -18.18
CA VAL A 702 21.77 -10.22 -19.22
C VAL A 702 22.35 -11.62 -19.43
N ALA A 703 21.56 -12.66 -19.18
CA ALA A 703 21.98 -14.03 -19.45
C ALA A 703 22.09 -14.32 -20.96
N VAL A 704 23.11 -15.08 -21.38
CA VAL A 704 23.31 -15.56 -22.75
C VAL A 704 23.29 -17.08 -22.78
N GLY A 705 22.42 -17.66 -23.62
CA GLY A 705 22.36 -19.09 -23.85
C GLY A 705 22.37 -19.45 -25.34
N ASP A 706 22.16 -20.74 -25.65
CA ASP A 706 22.38 -21.38 -26.96
C ASP A 706 21.84 -20.62 -28.18
N ILE A 707 20.71 -19.92 -28.07
CA ILE A 707 20.03 -19.24 -29.18
C ILE A 707 19.12 -18.10 -28.67
N TRP A 708 19.47 -17.44 -27.56
CA TRP A 708 18.65 -16.42 -26.92
C TRP A 708 19.47 -15.47 -26.02
N PHE A 709 18.89 -14.32 -25.68
CA PHE A 709 19.34 -13.43 -24.60
C PHE A 709 18.25 -13.38 -23.52
N CYS A 710 18.64 -13.09 -22.27
CA CYS A 710 17.79 -13.03 -21.07
C CYS A 710 17.15 -14.35 -20.61
N GLY A 711 16.52 -15.11 -21.50
CA GLY A 711 16.00 -16.44 -21.17
C GLY A 711 15.52 -17.26 -22.38
N PRO A 712 15.28 -18.58 -22.23
CA PRO A 712 14.90 -19.47 -23.34
C PRO A 712 13.63 -19.09 -24.11
N LEU A 713 12.75 -18.27 -23.51
CA LEU A 713 11.53 -17.78 -24.15
C LEU A 713 11.80 -16.73 -25.25
N PHE A 714 12.97 -16.08 -25.23
CA PHE A 714 13.35 -15.05 -26.22
C PHE A 714 14.03 -15.63 -27.48
N GLN A 715 13.93 -16.95 -27.72
CA GLN A 715 14.50 -17.57 -28.92
C GLN A 715 13.74 -17.15 -30.19
N GLY A 716 14.32 -16.23 -30.97
CA GLY A 716 13.68 -15.64 -32.16
C GLY A 716 13.04 -14.28 -31.91
N GLU A 717 12.90 -13.89 -30.66
CA GLU A 717 12.37 -12.60 -30.23
C GLU A 717 13.52 -11.64 -29.86
N VAL A 718 13.16 -10.41 -29.47
CA VAL A 718 14.11 -9.43 -28.93
C VAL A 718 13.99 -9.43 -27.41
N CYS A 719 15.09 -9.60 -26.67
CA CYS A 719 15.09 -9.23 -25.26
C CYS A 719 15.28 -7.72 -25.11
N ASP A 720 14.30 -7.06 -24.51
CA ASP A 720 14.37 -5.65 -24.13
C ASP A 720 14.99 -5.50 -22.74
N THR A 721 15.77 -4.44 -22.52
CA THR A 721 16.41 -4.16 -21.23
C THR A 721 16.52 -2.65 -21.04
N THR A 722 15.63 -2.09 -20.21
CA THR A 722 15.60 -0.67 -19.85
C THR A 722 16.56 -0.39 -18.68
N ILE A 723 17.34 0.69 -18.81
CA ILE A 723 18.43 1.10 -17.91
C ILE A 723 18.66 2.63 -17.95
N ASP A 724 19.36 3.18 -16.98
CA ASP A 724 19.64 4.63 -16.90
C ASP A 724 20.97 5.06 -17.57
N PRO A 725 21.16 6.36 -17.86
CA PRO A 725 22.44 6.87 -18.36
C PRO A 725 23.61 6.56 -17.43
N GLY A 726 24.67 5.98 -18.00
CA GLY A 726 25.87 5.51 -17.28
C GLY A 726 25.83 4.01 -16.95
N THR A 727 24.80 3.27 -17.36
CA THR A 727 24.69 1.85 -17.03
C THR A 727 25.72 0.99 -17.75
N THR A 728 26.48 0.17 -17.03
CA THR A 728 27.16 -0.98 -17.64
C THR A 728 26.19 -2.15 -17.77
N VAL A 729 26.06 -2.73 -18.97
CA VAL A 729 25.40 -4.04 -19.13
C VAL A 729 26.47 -5.12 -19.11
N GLN A 730 26.27 -6.15 -18.28
CA GLN A 730 27.04 -7.39 -18.28
C GLN A 730 26.27 -8.48 -19.01
N TRP A 731 26.84 -9.03 -20.07
CA TRP A 731 26.35 -10.27 -20.66
C TRP A 731 27.10 -11.45 -20.08
N ASP A 732 26.37 -12.38 -19.46
CA ASP A 732 26.92 -13.58 -18.84
C ASP A 732 26.70 -14.81 -19.74
N PHE A 733 27.80 -15.44 -20.16
CA PHE A 733 27.77 -16.55 -21.12
C PHE A 733 27.81 -17.86 -20.36
N GLY A 734 26.61 -18.43 -20.14
CA GLY A 734 26.44 -19.71 -19.46
C GLY A 734 27.06 -20.90 -20.21
N PRO A 735 26.85 -22.14 -19.73
CA PRO A 735 27.44 -23.36 -20.31
C PRO A 735 26.73 -23.79 -21.61
N ALA A 736 26.80 -22.95 -22.65
CA ALA A 736 26.11 -23.11 -23.94
C ALA A 736 26.86 -24.01 -24.95
N GLY A 737 28.14 -24.34 -24.70
CA GLY A 737 28.94 -25.29 -25.49
C GLY A 737 29.33 -24.84 -26.90
N ILE A 738 28.86 -23.68 -27.35
CA ILE A 738 29.18 -23.01 -28.61
C ILE A 738 29.48 -21.55 -28.28
N GLY A 739 30.45 -20.93 -28.97
CA GLY A 739 30.74 -19.52 -28.74
C GLY A 739 29.63 -18.59 -29.28
N HIS A 740 29.41 -17.46 -28.61
CA HIS A 740 28.41 -16.44 -28.96
C HIS A 740 29.08 -15.08 -29.14
N THR A 741 28.33 -14.09 -29.66
CA THR A 741 28.75 -12.68 -29.62
C THR A 741 27.62 -11.81 -29.08
N VAL A 742 28.00 -10.63 -28.58
CA VAL A 742 27.14 -9.50 -28.29
C VAL A 742 27.71 -8.34 -29.09
N THR A 743 27.01 -7.95 -30.16
CA THR A 743 27.48 -6.95 -31.12
C THR A 743 26.37 -5.96 -31.40
N ASP A 744 26.64 -4.67 -31.26
CA ASP A 744 25.73 -3.61 -31.71
C ASP A 744 25.48 -3.71 -33.23
N CYS A 745 24.24 -3.52 -33.65
CA CYS A 745 23.85 -3.53 -35.06
C CYS A 745 23.43 -2.17 -35.61
N GLY A 746 23.35 -1.12 -34.77
CA GLY A 746 22.82 0.19 -35.13
C GLY A 746 21.33 0.14 -35.45
N GLU A 747 20.89 0.87 -36.48
CA GLU A 747 19.48 1.02 -36.85
C GLU A 747 18.74 -0.30 -37.17
N SER A 748 19.44 -1.40 -37.53
CA SER A 748 18.78 -2.68 -37.80
C SER A 748 19.71 -3.89 -37.81
N CYS A 749 19.39 -4.89 -37.00
CA CYS A 749 20.11 -6.18 -37.00
C CYS A 749 19.87 -7.03 -38.26
N SER A 750 18.91 -6.66 -39.12
CA SER A 750 18.76 -7.24 -40.47
C SER A 750 19.74 -6.65 -41.50
N ASN A 751 20.36 -5.51 -41.20
CA ASN A 751 21.40 -4.87 -42.02
C ASN A 751 22.40 -4.16 -41.08
N PRO A 752 23.20 -4.93 -40.32
CA PRO A 752 24.01 -4.40 -39.21
C PRO A 752 25.07 -3.39 -39.66
N THR A 753 25.38 -2.45 -38.77
CA THR A 753 26.43 -1.44 -38.95
C THR A 753 27.81 -2.05 -39.21
N ILE A 754 28.65 -1.31 -39.95
CA ILE A 754 30.08 -1.63 -40.16
C ILE A 754 31.00 -0.97 -39.12
N SER A 755 30.42 -0.22 -38.19
CA SER A 755 31.09 0.50 -37.10
C SER A 755 30.19 0.42 -35.86
N PRO A 756 30.20 -0.70 -35.13
CA PRO A 756 29.41 -0.86 -33.91
C PRO A 756 30.00 -0.06 -32.75
N HIS A 757 29.14 0.36 -31.82
CA HIS A 757 29.54 0.96 -30.54
C HIS A 757 30.25 -0.09 -29.65
N PHE A 758 29.77 -1.34 -29.68
CA PHE A 758 30.37 -2.47 -28.98
C PHE A 758 30.34 -3.76 -29.80
N ASP A 759 31.40 -4.56 -29.68
CA ASP A 759 31.46 -5.94 -30.16
C ASP A 759 32.29 -6.77 -29.18
N SER A 760 31.69 -7.78 -28.57
CA SER A 760 32.39 -8.72 -27.67
C SER A 760 33.39 -9.61 -28.42
N GLY A 761 33.22 -9.76 -29.74
CA GLY A 761 33.79 -10.89 -30.46
C GLY A 761 33.20 -12.22 -29.97
N VAL A 762 33.85 -13.34 -30.32
CA VAL A 762 33.38 -14.68 -29.91
C VAL A 762 33.81 -14.99 -28.48
N VAL A 763 32.84 -14.93 -27.56
CA VAL A 763 32.95 -15.33 -26.15
C VAL A 763 32.54 -16.80 -26.02
N VAL A 764 33.07 -17.50 -25.00
CA VAL A 764 32.81 -18.93 -24.73
C VAL A 764 32.51 -19.15 -23.25
N ASP A 765 31.82 -20.27 -22.96
CA ASP A 765 31.27 -20.70 -21.67
C ASP A 765 32.05 -20.24 -20.41
N GLY A 766 31.32 -19.68 -19.44
CA GLY A 766 31.85 -19.25 -18.14
C GLY A 766 32.67 -17.96 -18.19
N SER A 767 32.39 -17.09 -19.17
CA SER A 767 33.01 -15.77 -19.35
C SER A 767 31.94 -14.69 -19.43
N THR A 768 32.28 -13.44 -19.09
CA THR A 768 31.36 -12.30 -19.23
C THR A 768 31.89 -11.25 -20.21
N PHE A 769 30.98 -10.42 -20.75
CA PHE A 769 31.30 -9.20 -21.50
C PHE A 769 30.62 -8.00 -20.83
N LYS A 770 31.26 -6.83 -20.81
CA LYS A 770 30.72 -5.60 -20.22
C LYS A 770 30.84 -4.41 -21.17
N TYR A 771 29.80 -3.55 -21.23
CA TYR A 771 29.84 -2.27 -21.95
C TYR A 771 28.95 -1.22 -21.27
N THR A 772 29.39 0.04 -21.24
CA THR A 772 28.75 1.15 -20.51
C THR A 772 28.01 2.12 -21.44
N PHE A 773 26.81 2.52 -21.04
CA PHE A 773 25.83 3.24 -21.84
C PHE A 773 25.62 4.67 -21.31
N ASP A 774 26.56 5.57 -21.57
CA ASP A 774 26.57 6.95 -21.05
C ASP A 774 25.62 7.92 -21.78
N SER A 775 24.81 7.45 -22.74
CA SER A 775 24.01 8.32 -23.61
C SER A 775 22.61 7.74 -23.85
N PRO A 776 21.53 8.50 -23.55
CA PRO A 776 20.15 8.08 -23.78
C PRO A 776 19.85 7.59 -25.20
N GLY A 777 18.83 6.75 -25.32
CA GLY A 777 18.34 6.20 -26.58
C GLY A 777 18.41 4.67 -26.68
N THR A 778 17.96 4.15 -27.82
CA THR A 778 17.84 2.70 -28.07
C THR A 778 19.06 2.14 -28.82
N TYR A 779 19.64 1.06 -28.30
CA TYR A 779 20.76 0.33 -28.90
C TYR A 779 20.35 -1.12 -29.21
N LEU A 780 20.27 -1.47 -30.49
CA LEU A 780 19.96 -2.83 -30.93
C LEU A 780 21.23 -3.68 -31.03
N TYR A 781 21.19 -4.91 -30.55
CA TYR A 781 22.33 -5.83 -30.59
C TYR A 781 21.93 -7.27 -30.96
N TYR A 782 22.90 -8.04 -31.42
CA TYR A 782 22.70 -9.41 -31.88
C TYR A 782 23.93 -10.29 -31.68
N CYS A 783 23.72 -11.60 -31.74
CA CYS A 783 24.79 -12.57 -31.90
C CYS A 783 25.08 -12.81 -33.39
N GLN A 784 26.32 -12.55 -33.82
CA GLN A 784 26.79 -12.75 -35.20
C GLN A 784 26.65 -14.21 -35.68
N ILE A 785 26.64 -15.16 -34.75
CA ILE A 785 26.56 -16.61 -35.01
C ILE A 785 25.10 -17.07 -35.13
N HIS A 786 24.16 -16.39 -34.46
CA HIS A 786 22.72 -16.69 -34.47
C HIS A 786 21.86 -15.46 -34.87
N PRO A 787 22.11 -14.82 -36.03
CA PRO A 787 21.69 -13.44 -36.33
C PRO A 787 20.19 -13.26 -36.60
N THR A 788 19.38 -14.31 -36.52
CA THR A 788 17.91 -14.27 -36.64
C THR A 788 17.21 -15.00 -35.51
N LEU A 789 17.94 -15.35 -34.43
CA LEU A 789 17.41 -16.08 -33.27
C LEU A 789 17.80 -15.44 -31.93
N GLN A 790 18.92 -14.72 -31.90
CA GLN A 790 19.51 -14.19 -30.67
C GLN A 790 19.71 -12.67 -30.84
N LEU A 791 18.64 -11.92 -30.51
CA LEU A 791 18.49 -10.47 -30.69
C LEU A 791 18.17 -9.81 -29.34
N GLY A 792 18.64 -8.58 -29.16
CA GLY A 792 18.36 -7.80 -27.97
C GLY A 792 18.33 -6.30 -28.24
N ARG A 793 17.78 -5.55 -27.29
CA ARG A 793 17.61 -4.11 -27.32
C ARG A 793 17.87 -3.55 -25.93
N ILE A 794 18.83 -2.63 -25.84
CA ILE A 794 19.02 -1.79 -24.67
C ILE A 794 18.24 -0.49 -24.88
N ILE A 795 17.48 -0.06 -23.88
CA ILE A 795 16.79 1.23 -23.84
C ILE A 795 17.44 2.03 -22.72
N VAL A 796 18.19 3.06 -23.08
CA VAL A 796 18.79 3.99 -22.11
C VAL A 796 17.83 5.16 -21.93
N LEU A 797 17.28 5.31 -20.74
CA LEU A 797 16.28 6.33 -20.42
C LEU A 797 16.84 7.75 -20.57
N SER A 798 15.94 8.71 -20.78
CA SER A 798 16.28 10.13 -20.86
C SER A 798 15.73 10.87 -19.64
N GLN A 799 16.43 11.90 -19.16
CA GLN A 799 15.79 12.89 -18.30
C GLN A 799 14.57 13.48 -19.04
N GLY A 800 13.43 13.60 -18.36
CA GLY A 800 12.13 13.94 -18.94
C GLY A 800 11.28 12.77 -19.47
N ASP A 801 11.78 11.53 -19.42
CA ASP A 801 11.08 10.28 -19.83
C ASP A 801 10.33 9.69 -18.62
N ALA A 802 9.14 10.23 -18.34
CA ALA A 802 8.38 9.94 -17.12
C ALA A 802 7.57 8.63 -17.22
N ASP A 803 7.31 8.13 -18.43
CA ASP A 803 6.58 6.88 -18.68
C ASP A 803 7.46 5.67 -19.05
N CYS A 804 8.78 5.85 -19.07
CA CYS A 804 9.78 4.86 -19.48
C CYS A 804 9.69 4.41 -20.95
N SER A 805 8.99 5.16 -21.83
CA SER A 805 8.82 4.78 -23.24
C SER A 805 10.10 4.87 -24.07
N GLY A 806 11.10 5.64 -23.62
CA GLY A 806 12.30 5.95 -24.39
C GLY A 806 12.17 7.20 -25.28
N GLU A 807 11.05 7.92 -25.25
CA GLU A 807 10.80 9.14 -26.04
C GLU A 807 10.23 10.29 -25.18
N VAL A 808 11.10 11.19 -24.70
CA VAL A 808 10.70 12.45 -24.02
C VAL A 808 9.72 13.26 -24.89
N ASN A 809 8.46 13.34 -24.49
CA ASN A 809 7.40 13.92 -25.30
C ASN A 809 6.31 14.64 -24.45
N ALA A 810 5.16 14.92 -25.05
CA ALA A 810 4.07 15.64 -24.37
C ALA A 810 3.25 14.75 -23.41
N ILE A 811 3.36 13.43 -23.51
CA ILE A 811 2.75 12.46 -22.58
C ILE A 811 3.44 12.55 -21.22
N ASP A 812 4.78 12.57 -21.19
CA ASP A 812 5.57 12.70 -19.97
C ASP A 812 5.20 13.97 -19.20
N ALA A 813 5.15 15.11 -19.89
CA ALA A 813 4.74 16.37 -19.29
C ALA A 813 3.29 16.34 -18.78
N ALA A 814 2.39 15.59 -19.43
CA ALA A 814 1.02 15.43 -18.96
C ALA A 814 0.95 14.53 -17.72
N LEU A 815 1.81 13.52 -17.62
CA LEU A 815 1.96 12.65 -16.45
C LEU A 815 2.60 13.38 -15.26
N VAL A 816 3.66 14.16 -15.48
CA VAL A 816 4.21 15.06 -14.45
C VAL A 816 3.12 16.02 -13.94
N LEU A 817 2.31 16.60 -14.82
CA LEU A 817 1.17 17.44 -14.40
C LEU A 817 0.04 16.66 -13.70
N GLN A 818 -0.08 15.34 -13.91
CA GLN A 818 -1.04 14.50 -13.20
C GLN A 818 -0.54 14.16 -11.79
N LEU A 819 0.72 13.75 -11.62
CA LEU A 819 1.35 13.55 -10.31
C LEU A 819 1.25 14.83 -9.46
N VAL A 820 1.69 15.97 -10.02
CA VAL A 820 1.70 17.29 -9.35
C VAL A 820 0.29 17.83 -9.06
N ALA A 821 -0.74 17.29 -9.70
CA ALA A 821 -2.14 17.62 -9.43
C ALA A 821 -2.86 16.60 -8.52
N GLY A 822 -2.18 15.54 -8.06
CA GLY A 822 -2.79 14.45 -7.29
C GLY A 822 -3.75 13.57 -8.11
N LEU A 823 -3.59 13.55 -9.44
CA LEU A 823 -4.37 12.73 -10.38
C LEU A 823 -3.68 11.39 -10.71
N ALA A 824 -2.39 11.27 -10.39
CA ALA A 824 -1.62 10.03 -10.40
C ALA A 824 -0.90 9.91 -9.05
N GLY A 825 -0.84 8.70 -8.48
CA GLY A 825 -0.19 8.45 -7.19
C GLY A 825 1.32 8.18 -7.27
N SER A 826 1.83 7.89 -8.47
CA SER A 826 3.25 7.68 -8.79
C SER A 826 3.43 7.71 -10.31
N LEU A 827 4.68 7.75 -10.80
CA LEU A 827 5.03 7.71 -12.22
C LEU A 827 5.91 6.50 -12.57
N PRO A 828 5.75 5.87 -13.76
CA PRO A 828 6.54 4.69 -14.15
C PRO A 828 8.06 4.90 -14.09
N CYS A 829 8.53 6.10 -14.47
CA CYS A 829 9.91 6.53 -14.37
C CYS A 829 10.00 7.85 -13.60
N GLU A 830 9.52 7.85 -12.35
CA GLU A 830 9.42 9.05 -11.51
C GLU A 830 10.75 9.80 -11.33
N ALA A 831 11.88 9.10 -11.17
CA ALA A 831 13.21 9.72 -11.11
C ALA A 831 13.62 10.48 -12.39
N ASN A 832 13.02 10.17 -13.54
CA ASN A 832 13.22 10.91 -14.80
C ASN A 832 12.16 11.99 -15.02
N ALA A 833 11.12 12.07 -14.19
CA ALA A 833 10.12 13.15 -14.25
C ALA A 833 10.66 14.49 -13.71
N ASP A 834 11.72 14.47 -12.89
CA ASP A 834 12.53 15.65 -12.60
C ASP A 834 13.35 16.02 -13.85
N ALA A 835 12.85 16.98 -14.61
CA ALA A 835 13.41 17.40 -15.87
C ALA A 835 14.45 18.53 -15.72
N ASN A 836 14.89 18.82 -14.48
CA ASN A 836 15.85 19.87 -14.20
C ASN A 836 16.90 19.55 -13.11
N SER A 837 16.78 18.40 -12.45
CA SER A 837 17.61 17.91 -11.35
C SER A 837 17.58 18.75 -10.07
N ASP A 838 16.53 19.56 -9.82
CA ASP A 838 16.39 20.30 -8.56
C ASP A 838 15.84 19.45 -7.40
N GLY A 839 15.50 18.19 -7.66
CA GLY A 839 15.00 17.23 -6.68
C GLY A 839 13.50 17.38 -6.38
N SER A 840 12.76 18.19 -7.15
CA SER A 840 11.35 18.48 -6.91
C SER A 840 10.52 18.32 -8.19
N ILE A 841 9.96 17.13 -8.42
CA ILE A 841 9.08 16.87 -9.59
C ILE A 841 7.87 17.80 -9.54
N ASN A 842 7.84 18.82 -10.40
CA ASN A 842 6.85 19.88 -10.32
C ASN A 842 6.39 20.42 -11.68
N SER A 843 5.54 21.45 -11.67
CA SER A 843 5.01 22.06 -12.90
C SER A 843 6.07 22.72 -13.80
N ILE A 844 7.27 23.02 -13.25
CA ILE A 844 8.43 23.50 -13.99
C ILE A 844 8.96 22.41 -14.93
N ASP A 845 9.00 21.17 -14.47
CA ASP A 845 9.55 20.02 -15.21
C ASP A 845 8.68 19.66 -16.40
N ALA A 846 7.37 19.57 -16.18
CA ALA A 846 6.41 19.48 -17.27
C ALA A 846 6.55 20.62 -18.28
N ALA A 847 6.80 21.86 -17.81
CA ALA A 847 7.03 23.00 -18.69
C ALA A 847 8.38 22.92 -19.43
N LEU A 848 9.41 22.27 -18.87
CA LEU A 848 10.71 22.04 -19.52
C LEU A 848 10.63 20.91 -20.55
N ILE A 849 9.99 19.79 -20.21
CA ILE A 849 9.67 18.68 -21.12
C ILE A 849 8.86 19.21 -22.32
N LEU A 850 7.84 20.06 -22.09
CA LEU A 850 7.09 20.70 -23.19
C LEU A 850 7.95 21.68 -24.00
N GLN A 851 8.90 22.40 -23.40
CA GLN A 851 9.82 23.27 -24.13
C GLN A 851 10.82 22.47 -24.98
N PHE A 852 11.31 21.33 -24.49
CA PHE A 852 12.17 20.42 -25.23
C PHE A 852 11.41 19.76 -26.40
N THR A 853 10.24 19.17 -26.12
CA THR A 853 9.32 18.59 -27.11
C THR A 853 8.93 19.60 -28.21
N ALA A 854 8.75 20.88 -27.86
CA ALA A 854 8.43 21.94 -28.80
C ALA A 854 9.65 22.51 -29.57
N GLY A 855 10.88 22.04 -29.29
CA GLY A 855 12.11 22.56 -29.89
C GLY A 855 12.43 24.01 -29.49
N LEU A 856 12.04 24.42 -28.28
CA LEU A 856 12.34 25.73 -27.69
C LEU A 856 13.63 25.72 -26.88
N VAL A 857 14.04 24.55 -26.37
CA VAL A 857 15.37 24.26 -25.83
C VAL A 857 15.94 23.04 -26.56
N ASP A 858 17.24 23.04 -26.85
CA ASP A 858 17.91 21.95 -27.61
C ASP A 858 18.23 20.72 -26.73
N GLN A 859 18.12 20.86 -25.41
CA GLN A 859 18.35 19.85 -24.37
C GLN A 859 17.66 20.31 -23.08
N LEU A 860 17.33 19.38 -22.18
CA LEU A 860 16.87 19.71 -20.83
C LEU A 860 18.04 20.22 -19.95
N PRO A 861 17.77 21.04 -18.92
CA PRO A 861 18.79 21.49 -17.97
C PRO A 861 19.22 20.34 -17.03
N PRO A 862 20.51 20.22 -16.70
CA PRO A 862 21.03 19.30 -15.69
C PRO A 862 21.21 19.96 -14.31
#